data_AF-A0A3D4ZTJ9-F1
#
_entry.id   AF-A0A3D4ZTJ9-F1
#
_cell.length_a   1.000
_cell.length_b   1.000
_cell.length_c   1.000
_cell.angle_alpha   90.00
_cell.angle_beta   90.00
_cell.angle_gamma   90.00
#
_symmetry.space_group_name_H-M   'P 1'
#
loop_
_entity.id
_entity.type
_entity.pdbx_description
1 polymer ?
#
loop_
_entity_poly.entity_id
_entity_poly.type
_entity_poly.pdbx_seq_one_letter_code
_entity_poly.pdbx_strand_id
1 'polypeptide(L)'
;MPDLPAADTAVGELRLLPEYAVRVGDSFDITLIHTLGDTSARVGDRFLFEWRESRWISPQVHNPDGSNYVVVLTRPGVEVEVSVTPRNYSGYLDAATRAIAVEITSGTLAAGDEVRVTIRQPRVSQPYEMSTVPFASTVSFFLRRESGNTAAYAPGSGDLRILPGRMDHISVTLPGGVSTGAEFPIDIDARDAFDNIDDSYRGTIEIDTGEEEVVHASMQRGRVMLSASAGDLGVHYIGARDLYSGAEALSNPIRVCRPEEPKVFFGDIHGKVFFCGGTCDVDAYYQYARDVARLDFSAVTGVTELFRQHCTGYRDGRPPLTEGNWVELQQAAGRYSVDDEFAAFLSFEWQSDWAPENIPDDFDHIEAAGDRSYGDRNVYYLNDDEPFYRPFDECSNTARKLFDRLRGKQALVIPHHSSAPEDFMGVGLKGADWQDRDDELLRLVEIYSKWGNSEYAGCPRKLTNHSQGRFVQDALAMGHRVGFIGSSDTHVSIPGGTGLEGGATLRYARPGYACVHAPRLTKADIFEGLRSRRCYATTGIRMLMDFYLNGSPMGSELQSEPGAERTLRVYVAGTDRIEAVEIVRNGRTVHTVMGGSQPVMDIEWTDTTDMSEYALHAEGRSPFVYYYVRVTQRDWEMGWTSPVWVDLA
;
A
#
# COMPACT_ATOMS: atom_id res chain seq x y z
N MET A 1 -6.85 15.32 -15.78
CA MET A 1 -5.49 15.73 -16.19
C MET A 1 -5.36 17.23 -15.97
N PRO A 2 -4.34 17.75 -15.28
CA PRO A 2 -4.06 19.19 -15.30
C PRO A 2 -3.56 19.59 -16.69
N ASP A 3 -4.00 20.75 -17.16
CA ASP A 3 -3.77 21.27 -18.51
C ASP A 3 -2.27 21.35 -18.88
N LEU A 4 -1.82 20.48 -19.79
CA LEU A 4 -0.60 20.75 -20.54
C LEU A 4 -0.80 22.07 -21.33
N PRO A 5 0.22 22.92 -21.51
CA PRO A 5 0.09 24.13 -22.32
C PRO A 5 -0.44 23.79 -23.72
N ALA A 6 -1.12 24.74 -24.36
CA ALA A 6 -1.72 24.53 -25.68
C ALA A 6 -0.70 23.94 -26.66
N ALA A 7 -1.03 22.76 -27.21
CA ALA A 7 -0.22 22.09 -28.22
C ALA A 7 -0.16 22.94 -29.50
N ASP A 8 1.01 22.93 -30.16
CA ASP A 8 1.26 23.69 -31.38
C ASP A 8 1.68 22.75 -32.52
N THR A 9 0.83 22.63 -33.54
CA THR A 9 1.09 21.81 -34.73
C THR A 9 2.35 22.25 -35.47
N ALA A 10 2.79 23.51 -35.31
CA ALA A 10 4.02 24.01 -35.93
C ALA A 10 5.30 23.41 -35.32
N VAL A 11 5.21 22.79 -34.13
CA VAL A 11 6.32 22.03 -33.53
C VAL A 11 6.55 20.73 -34.31
N GLY A 12 5.48 20.06 -34.73
CA GLY A 12 5.50 18.80 -35.48
C GLY A 12 4.78 17.67 -34.76
N GLU A 13 5.11 16.43 -35.11
CA GLU A 13 4.44 15.23 -34.57
C GLU A 13 5.44 14.33 -33.84
N LEU A 14 4.98 13.62 -32.81
CA LEU A 14 5.73 12.59 -32.10
C LEU A 14 5.10 11.22 -32.37
N ARG A 15 5.93 10.28 -32.85
CA ARG A 15 5.57 8.87 -33.01
C ARG A 15 6.43 8.01 -32.10
N LEU A 16 5.85 6.93 -31.57
CA LEU A 16 6.52 5.96 -30.71
C LEU A 16 6.59 4.59 -31.37
N LEU A 17 7.74 3.92 -31.27
CA LEU A 17 7.90 2.48 -31.54
C LEU A 17 8.33 1.75 -30.25
N PRO A 18 7.87 0.51 -30.02
CA PRO A 18 6.91 -0.23 -30.85
C PRO A 18 5.49 0.31 -30.75
N GLU A 19 4.70 0.16 -31.83
CA GLU A 19 3.26 0.51 -31.86
C GLU A 19 2.36 -0.62 -31.34
N TYR A 20 2.94 -1.80 -31.09
CA TYR A 20 2.23 -2.93 -30.49
C TYR A 20 2.42 -2.94 -28.98
N ALA A 21 1.50 -3.60 -28.27
CA ALA A 21 1.59 -3.74 -26.83
C ALA A 21 2.75 -4.68 -26.43
N VAL A 22 3.55 -4.25 -25.46
CA VAL A 22 4.66 -5.01 -24.88
C VAL A 22 4.25 -5.64 -23.56
N ARG A 23 4.94 -6.67 -23.07
CA ARG A 23 4.67 -7.25 -21.75
C ARG A 23 5.69 -6.85 -20.71
N VAL A 24 5.26 -6.87 -19.44
CA VAL A 24 6.19 -6.90 -18.31
C VAL A 24 7.18 -8.04 -18.49
N GLY A 25 8.48 -7.73 -18.39
CA GLY A 25 9.57 -8.70 -18.56
C GLY A 25 10.11 -8.86 -19.99
N ASP A 26 9.42 -8.34 -21.01
CA ASP A 26 9.95 -8.36 -22.39
C ASP A 26 11.15 -7.41 -22.55
N SER A 27 12.04 -7.72 -23.49
CA SER A 27 13.13 -6.84 -23.90
C SER A 27 12.86 -6.26 -25.29
N PHE A 28 12.77 -4.94 -25.37
CA PHE A 28 12.47 -4.19 -26.59
C PHE A 28 13.14 -2.82 -26.54
N ASP A 29 13.40 -2.20 -27.69
CA ASP A 29 13.85 -0.81 -27.76
C ASP A 29 12.64 0.13 -27.77
N ILE A 30 12.77 1.31 -27.17
CA ILE A 30 11.78 2.39 -27.30
C ILE A 30 12.35 3.44 -28.24
N THR A 31 11.69 3.70 -29.37
CA THR A 31 12.11 4.75 -30.31
C THR A 31 11.07 5.85 -30.41
N LEU A 32 11.45 7.04 -30.00
CA LEU A 32 10.70 8.28 -30.15
C LEU A 32 11.14 8.98 -31.44
N ILE A 33 10.23 9.13 -32.38
CA ILE A 33 10.46 9.74 -33.68
C ILE A 33 9.71 11.07 -33.70
N HIS A 34 10.44 12.17 -33.61
CA HIS A 34 9.87 13.48 -33.84
C HIS A 34 10.06 13.89 -35.30
N THR A 35 8.97 14.17 -36.01
CA THR A 35 9.01 14.80 -37.33
C THR A 35 8.74 16.28 -37.17
N LEU A 36 9.68 17.14 -37.60
CA LEU A 36 9.54 18.59 -37.45
C LEU A 36 8.35 19.13 -38.26
N GLY A 37 7.58 20.01 -37.62
CA GLY A 37 6.54 20.80 -38.28
C GLY A 37 7.11 21.96 -39.08
N ASP A 38 6.27 22.97 -39.36
CA ASP A 38 6.61 24.08 -40.25
C ASP A 38 7.74 24.99 -39.74
N THR A 39 8.08 24.91 -38.45
CA THR A 39 9.14 25.72 -37.84
C THR A 39 10.49 25.00 -37.93
N SER A 40 11.43 25.54 -38.70
CA SER A 40 12.80 24.98 -38.76
C SER A 40 13.51 25.04 -37.41
N ALA A 41 14.33 24.05 -37.11
CA ALA A 41 15.18 24.03 -35.92
C ALA A 41 16.63 24.39 -36.21
N ARG A 42 17.24 25.14 -35.29
CA ARG A 42 18.55 25.75 -35.47
C ARG A 42 19.44 25.49 -34.26
N VAL A 43 20.72 25.82 -34.39
CA VAL A 43 21.67 25.73 -33.28
C VAL A 43 21.13 26.44 -32.03
N GLY A 44 21.15 25.74 -30.89
CA GLY A 44 20.60 26.18 -29.60
C GLY A 44 19.13 25.78 -29.35
N ASP A 45 18.41 25.25 -30.35
CA ASP A 45 17.10 24.65 -30.12
C ASP A 45 17.25 23.30 -29.41
N ARG A 46 16.33 23.02 -28.47
CA ARG A 46 16.33 21.80 -27.66
C ARG A 46 15.00 21.06 -27.80
N PHE A 47 15.08 19.74 -27.98
CA PHE A 47 13.95 18.82 -27.95
C PHE A 47 14.00 18.03 -26.66
N LEU A 48 12.98 18.17 -25.81
CA LEU A 48 12.83 17.43 -24.57
C LEU A 48 11.78 16.35 -24.78
N PHE A 49 12.24 15.10 -24.79
CA PHE A 49 11.41 13.92 -24.83
C PHE A 49 11.11 13.47 -23.40
N GLU A 50 9.83 13.45 -23.04
CA GLU A 50 9.35 13.38 -21.67
C GLU A 50 8.30 12.27 -21.55
N TRP A 51 8.18 11.64 -20.40
CA TRP A 51 7.13 10.66 -20.09
C TRP A 51 6.85 10.75 -18.60
N ARG A 52 5.72 10.27 -18.07
CA ARG A 52 5.50 10.29 -16.62
C ARG A 52 5.73 8.92 -16.00
N GLU A 53 6.25 8.92 -14.77
CA GLU A 53 6.18 7.82 -13.79
C GLU A 53 6.53 6.41 -14.30
N SER A 54 7.51 6.32 -15.20
CA SER A 54 8.04 5.04 -15.68
C SER A 54 9.49 4.91 -15.30
N ARG A 55 9.74 4.53 -14.05
CA ARG A 55 11.10 4.52 -13.48
C ARG A 55 12.02 3.49 -14.14
N TRP A 56 11.42 2.44 -14.72
CA TRP A 56 12.11 1.39 -15.48
C TRP A 56 12.83 1.94 -16.71
N ILE A 57 12.41 3.13 -17.16
CA ILE A 57 13.08 3.91 -18.18
C ILE A 57 14.07 4.84 -17.48
N SER A 58 15.30 4.36 -17.35
CA SER A 58 16.40 5.09 -16.72
C SER A 58 17.47 5.43 -17.77
N PRO A 59 17.19 6.36 -18.72
CA PRO A 59 18.08 6.66 -19.82
C PRO A 59 19.48 7.04 -19.35
N GLN A 60 20.48 6.67 -20.15
CA GLN A 60 21.87 7.02 -19.91
C GLN A 60 22.63 7.22 -21.22
N VAL A 61 23.69 8.02 -21.17
CA VAL A 61 24.54 8.38 -22.34
C VAL A 61 26.01 7.98 -22.17
N HIS A 62 26.36 7.27 -21.09
CA HIS A 62 27.75 7.03 -20.71
C HIS A 62 28.26 5.59 -20.99
N ASN A 63 27.36 4.60 -21.10
CA ASN A 63 27.71 3.21 -21.37
C ASN A 63 27.00 2.70 -22.65
N PRO A 64 27.64 2.74 -23.84
CA PRO A 64 27.00 2.41 -25.12
C PRO A 64 26.52 0.96 -25.25
N ASP A 65 27.11 0.05 -24.48
CA ASP A 65 26.76 -1.37 -24.45
C ASP A 65 25.76 -1.72 -23.33
N GLY A 66 25.43 -0.75 -22.47
CA GLY A 66 24.52 -0.91 -21.37
C GLY A 66 23.04 -0.74 -21.75
N SER A 67 22.15 -1.35 -20.97
CA SER A 67 20.71 -1.05 -21.04
C SER A 67 20.43 0.43 -20.81
N ASN A 68 19.29 0.87 -21.32
CA ASN A 68 18.85 2.27 -21.30
C ASN A 68 19.79 3.25 -22.03
N TYR A 69 20.75 2.77 -22.84
CA TYR A 69 21.60 3.67 -23.61
C TYR A 69 20.78 4.43 -24.64
N VAL A 70 20.96 5.75 -24.67
CA VAL A 70 20.27 6.64 -25.61
C VAL A 70 21.08 6.78 -26.88
N VAL A 71 20.45 6.44 -28.01
CA VAL A 71 20.98 6.68 -29.35
C VAL A 71 20.12 7.74 -30.03
N VAL A 72 20.75 8.80 -30.51
CA VAL A 72 20.06 9.87 -31.25
C VAL A 72 20.53 9.87 -32.70
N LEU A 73 19.59 9.90 -33.63
CA LEU A 73 19.84 10.00 -35.06
C LEU A 73 19.09 11.20 -35.64
N THR A 74 19.83 11.99 -36.42
CA THR A 74 19.34 13.11 -37.22
C THR A 74 19.82 12.94 -38.65
N ARG A 75 19.41 13.83 -39.56
CA ARG A 75 19.92 13.85 -40.94
C ARG A 75 21.44 14.15 -40.99
N PRO A 76 22.16 13.68 -42.03
CA PRO A 76 23.56 14.02 -42.21
C PRO A 76 23.82 15.54 -42.21
N GLY A 77 24.90 15.96 -41.54
CA GLY A 77 25.29 17.39 -41.45
C GLY A 77 24.61 18.18 -40.34
N VAL A 78 23.82 17.54 -39.48
CA VAL A 78 23.31 18.11 -38.23
C VAL A 78 23.98 17.38 -37.06
N GLU A 79 24.60 18.12 -36.17
CA GLU A 79 25.21 17.58 -34.94
C GLU A 79 24.36 17.97 -33.74
N VAL A 80 24.29 17.08 -32.75
CA VAL A 80 23.49 17.25 -31.55
C VAL A 80 24.27 16.88 -30.30
N GLU A 81 23.93 17.53 -29.20
CA GLU A 81 24.33 17.12 -27.85
C GLU A 81 23.13 16.47 -27.16
N VAL A 82 23.39 15.37 -26.43
CA VAL A 82 22.37 14.59 -25.75
C VAL A 82 22.63 14.60 -24.25
N SER A 83 21.63 14.98 -23.47
CA SER A 83 21.71 14.95 -22.01
C SER A 83 20.44 14.35 -21.40
N VAL A 84 20.59 13.75 -20.23
CA VAL A 84 19.48 13.27 -19.41
C VAL A 84 19.26 14.30 -18.31
N THR A 85 18.13 14.99 -18.35
CA THR A 85 17.82 16.06 -17.38
C THR A 85 16.76 15.58 -16.39
N PRO A 86 16.97 15.77 -15.08
CA PRO A 86 15.93 15.54 -14.09
C PRO A 86 14.83 16.59 -14.22
N ARG A 87 13.58 16.15 -14.25
CA ARG A 87 12.37 16.99 -14.22
C ARG A 87 11.38 16.37 -13.23
N ASN A 88 11.21 16.90 -12.03
CA ASN A 88 10.29 16.28 -11.05
C ASN A 88 8.82 16.55 -11.43
N TYR A 89 8.03 15.50 -11.68
CA TYR A 89 6.56 15.58 -11.83
C TYR A 89 5.82 14.96 -10.63
N SER A 90 6.42 13.98 -9.95
CA SER A 90 5.94 13.46 -8.67
C SER A 90 7.14 13.39 -7.75
N GLY A 91 6.99 13.86 -6.52
CA GLY A 91 8.15 14.03 -5.66
C GLY A 91 8.21 13.05 -4.49
N TYR A 92 7.20 12.19 -4.27
CA TYR A 92 7.11 11.42 -3.03
C TYR A 92 8.22 10.36 -2.93
N LEU A 93 8.92 10.11 -4.04
CA LEU A 93 9.90 9.03 -4.17
C LEU A 93 11.17 9.46 -4.91
N ASP A 94 11.46 10.77 -4.96
CA ASP A 94 12.70 11.36 -5.51
C ASP A 94 13.07 10.87 -6.93
N ALA A 95 12.08 10.37 -7.67
CA ALA A 95 12.25 9.91 -9.02
C ALA A 95 12.01 11.10 -9.94
N ALA A 96 13.08 11.85 -10.22
CA ALA A 96 13.03 12.83 -11.28
C ALA A 96 12.53 12.16 -12.55
N THR A 97 11.42 12.65 -13.08
CA THR A 97 11.01 12.34 -14.44
C THR A 97 12.18 12.70 -15.34
N ARG A 98 12.78 11.71 -15.98
CA ARG A 98 13.96 11.96 -16.80
C ARG A 98 13.45 12.42 -18.16
N ALA A 99 13.89 13.59 -18.60
CA ALA A 99 13.73 13.98 -19.99
C ALA A 99 15.03 13.67 -20.73
N ILE A 100 14.92 13.21 -21.97
CA ILE A 100 16.06 13.17 -22.87
C ILE A 100 16.04 14.49 -23.63
N ALA A 101 17.03 15.33 -23.34
CA ALA A 101 17.22 16.59 -24.04
C ALA A 101 18.19 16.38 -25.22
N VAL A 102 17.75 16.75 -26.41
CA VAL A 102 18.54 16.77 -27.64
C VAL A 102 18.70 18.21 -28.09
N GLU A 103 19.91 18.76 -27.99
CA GLU A 103 20.23 20.13 -28.38
C GLU A 103 20.97 20.14 -29.72
N ILE A 104 20.55 21.00 -30.64
CA ILE A 104 21.26 21.18 -31.91
C ILE A 104 22.51 22.02 -31.67
N THR A 105 23.69 21.47 -31.97
CA THR A 105 24.98 22.16 -31.82
C THR A 105 25.57 22.60 -33.16
N SER A 106 25.19 21.93 -34.26
CA SER A 106 25.60 22.30 -35.62
C SER A 106 24.53 21.95 -36.64
N GLY A 107 24.42 22.74 -37.71
CA GLY A 107 23.44 22.54 -38.78
C GLY A 107 22.05 23.07 -38.46
N THR A 108 21.07 22.66 -39.28
CA THR A 108 19.64 23.02 -39.12
C THR A 108 18.76 21.83 -39.50
N LEU A 109 17.56 21.74 -38.93
CA LEU A 109 16.52 20.82 -39.35
C LEU A 109 15.38 21.62 -40.01
N ALA A 110 14.92 21.17 -41.16
CA ALA A 110 13.79 21.73 -41.89
C ALA A 110 12.50 20.97 -41.56
N ALA A 111 11.36 21.51 -42.02
CA ALA A 111 10.09 20.82 -41.93
C ALA A 111 10.17 19.44 -42.59
N GLY A 112 9.65 18.42 -41.90
CA GLY A 112 9.72 17.01 -42.32
C GLY A 112 11.02 16.29 -41.98
N ASP A 113 12.08 16.98 -41.52
CA ASP A 113 13.26 16.30 -40.98
C ASP A 113 12.92 15.64 -39.63
N GLU A 114 13.60 14.53 -39.33
CA GLU A 114 13.33 13.75 -38.12
C GLU A 114 14.47 13.83 -37.09
N VAL A 115 14.07 13.85 -35.81
CA VAL A 115 14.93 13.53 -34.67
C VAL A 115 14.46 12.21 -34.08
N ARG A 116 15.29 11.16 -34.19
CA ARG A 116 14.99 9.83 -33.66
C ARG A 116 15.79 9.57 -32.40
N VAL A 117 15.11 9.35 -31.29
CA VAL A 117 15.71 9.02 -29.99
C VAL A 117 15.34 7.59 -29.65
N THR A 118 16.32 6.70 -29.58
CA THR A 118 16.12 5.30 -29.18
C THR A 118 16.72 5.05 -27.80
N ILE A 119 15.90 4.55 -26.88
CA ILE A 119 16.32 4.01 -25.59
C ILE A 119 16.50 2.51 -25.79
N ARG A 120 17.76 2.05 -25.79
CA ARG A 120 18.08 0.65 -26.08
C ARG A 120 17.74 -0.25 -24.91
N GLN A 121 16.90 -1.24 -25.15
CA GLN A 121 16.50 -2.29 -24.22
C GLN A 121 16.44 -1.79 -22.78
N PRO A 122 15.56 -0.80 -22.48
CA PRO A 122 15.32 -0.40 -21.11
C PRO A 122 15.10 -1.65 -20.27
N ARG A 123 16.02 -1.85 -19.33
CA ARG A 123 15.91 -2.91 -18.35
C ARG A 123 15.71 -2.25 -17.01
N VAL A 124 14.78 -2.86 -16.30
CA VAL A 124 14.54 -2.66 -14.90
C VAL A 124 15.84 -2.98 -14.14
N SER A 125 16.44 -1.99 -13.49
CA SER A 125 17.62 -2.19 -12.64
C SER A 125 17.24 -2.77 -11.28
N GLN A 126 15.97 -2.63 -10.88
CA GLN A 126 15.36 -3.20 -9.67
C GLN A 126 13.88 -3.53 -9.94
N PRO A 127 13.34 -4.67 -9.47
CA PRO A 127 12.06 -5.30 -9.86
C PRO A 127 10.72 -4.51 -9.71
N TYR A 128 10.69 -3.18 -9.74
CA TYR A 128 9.59 -2.35 -9.21
C TYR A 128 8.80 -1.57 -10.28
N GLU A 129 9.32 -1.47 -11.51
CA GLU A 129 9.00 -0.29 -12.31
C GLU A 129 8.21 -0.62 -13.60
N MET A 130 8.20 -1.87 -14.04
CA MET A 130 7.12 -2.44 -14.88
C MET A 130 6.26 -3.46 -14.11
N SER A 131 6.62 -3.80 -12.87
CA SER A 131 6.18 -5.01 -12.19
C SER A 131 4.75 -4.99 -11.69
N THR A 132 4.11 -3.84 -11.54
CA THR A 132 2.74 -3.76 -10.99
C THR A 132 1.85 -3.00 -11.96
N VAL A 133 1.49 -3.67 -13.05
CA VAL A 133 0.42 -3.23 -13.95
C VAL A 133 -0.73 -4.21 -13.78
N PRO A 134 -1.61 -4.01 -12.77
CA PRO A 134 -2.77 -4.89 -12.55
C PRO A 134 -3.59 -5.18 -13.81
N PHE A 135 -3.58 -4.17 -14.68
CA PHE A 135 -4.28 -4.11 -15.93
C PHE A 135 -3.31 -3.66 -17.00
N ALA A 136 -3.71 -3.77 -18.26
CA ALA A 136 -2.99 -3.11 -19.34
C ALA A 136 -2.87 -1.60 -19.05
N SER A 137 -1.65 -1.13 -18.86
CA SER A 137 -1.33 0.28 -18.58
C SER A 137 -0.75 0.96 -19.80
N THR A 138 -0.79 2.29 -19.83
CA THR A 138 -0.22 3.09 -20.93
C THR A 138 0.82 4.06 -20.37
N VAL A 139 2.02 4.05 -20.95
CA VAL A 139 3.05 5.06 -20.71
C VAL A 139 3.02 6.05 -21.86
N SER A 140 2.62 7.27 -21.58
CA SER A 140 2.56 8.35 -22.58
C SER A 140 3.84 9.16 -22.59
N PHE A 141 4.37 9.36 -23.79
CA PHE A 141 5.52 10.20 -24.08
C PHE A 141 5.06 11.50 -24.74
N PHE A 142 5.68 12.60 -24.34
CA PHE A 142 5.41 13.94 -24.81
C PHE A 142 6.70 14.55 -25.35
N LEU A 143 6.54 15.51 -26.26
CA LEU A 143 7.64 16.28 -26.79
C LEU A 143 7.41 17.75 -26.51
N ARG A 144 8.39 18.37 -25.85
CA ARG A 144 8.49 19.81 -25.72
C ARG A 144 9.68 20.30 -26.54
N ARG A 145 9.48 21.36 -27.31
CA ARG A 145 10.55 22.07 -28.00
C ARG A 145 10.83 23.40 -27.32
N GLU A 146 12.10 23.71 -27.10
CA GLU A 146 12.59 24.99 -26.59
C GLU A 146 13.42 25.70 -27.66
N SER A 147 13.07 26.95 -27.94
CA SER A 147 13.75 27.81 -28.91
C SER A 147 13.96 29.18 -28.30
N GLY A 148 15.18 29.45 -27.83
CA GLY A 148 15.50 30.65 -27.05
C GLY A 148 14.65 30.73 -25.77
N ASN A 149 13.83 31.78 -25.64
CA ASN A 149 12.95 31.99 -24.48
C ASN A 149 11.52 31.44 -24.69
N THR A 150 11.28 30.70 -25.78
CA THR A 150 9.96 30.15 -26.10
C THR A 150 9.96 28.63 -25.95
N ALA A 151 8.83 28.08 -25.53
CA ALA A 151 8.62 26.64 -25.45
C ALA A 151 7.20 26.27 -25.88
N ALA A 152 7.09 25.18 -26.64
CA ALA A 152 5.81 24.65 -27.11
C ALA A 152 5.83 23.12 -27.12
N TYR A 153 4.66 22.50 -26.98
CA TYR A 153 4.50 21.05 -27.04
C TYR A 153 4.00 20.63 -28.42
N ALA A 154 4.52 19.50 -28.91
CA ALA A 154 3.91 18.84 -30.05
C ALA A 154 2.50 18.34 -29.69
N PRO A 155 1.52 18.38 -30.60
CA PRO A 155 0.22 17.76 -30.39
C PRO A 155 0.31 16.25 -30.17
N GLY A 156 -0.52 15.75 -29.25
CA GLY A 156 -0.66 14.33 -28.93
C GLY A 156 0.44 13.79 -28.01
N SER A 157 0.45 12.46 -27.89
CA SER A 157 1.47 11.68 -27.18
C SER A 157 1.83 10.44 -27.97
N GLY A 158 3.06 9.96 -27.78
CA GLY A 158 3.45 8.62 -28.18
C GLY A 158 3.11 7.66 -27.04
N ASP A 159 2.17 6.74 -27.24
CA ASP A 159 1.65 5.90 -26.17
C ASP A 159 2.18 4.46 -26.25
N LEU A 160 2.87 4.01 -25.21
CA LEU A 160 3.32 2.63 -25.07
C LEU A 160 2.32 1.85 -24.22
N ARG A 161 1.64 0.88 -24.80
CA ARG A 161 0.77 -0.04 -24.05
C ARG A 161 1.59 -1.18 -23.44
N ILE A 162 1.51 -1.34 -22.13
CA ILE A 162 2.17 -2.40 -21.36
C ILE A 162 1.10 -3.37 -20.85
N LEU A 163 1.26 -4.65 -21.14
CA LEU A 163 0.43 -5.73 -20.65
C LEU A 163 1.13 -6.46 -19.50
N PRO A 164 0.38 -7.15 -18.62
CA PRO A 164 0.93 -8.12 -17.69
C PRO A 164 1.87 -9.13 -18.38
N GLY A 165 2.81 -9.65 -17.60
CA GLY A 165 3.68 -10.75 -18.00
C GLY A 165 2.89 -12.01 -18.35
N ARG A 166 3.61 -13.05 -18.77
CA ARG A 166 2.98 -14.35 -19.01
C ARG A 166 2.73 -15.04 -17.67
N MET A 167 1.65 -15.82 -17.61
CA MET A 167 1.34 -16.69 -16.48
C MET A 167 2.58 -17.47 -16.01
N ASP A 168 2.86 -17.33 -14.73
CA ASP A 168 3.97 -17.93 -13.96
C ASP A 168 3.39 -18.86 -12.88
N HIS A 169 2.35 -18.41 -12.18
CA HIS A 169 1.66 -19.18 -11.15
C HIS A 169 0.14 -18.93 -11.17
N ILE A 170 -0.60 -19.72 -10.39
CA ILE A 170 -2.01 -19.46 -10.09
C ILE A 170 -2.18 -19.09 -8.62
N SER A 171 -3.22 -18.33 -8.29
CA SER A 171 -3.60 -18.00 -6.93
C SER A 171 -5.07 -18.34 -6.70
N VAL A 172 -5.42 -18.89 -5.54
CA VAL A 172 -6.82 -19.15 -5.13
C VAL A 172 -7.14 -18.27 -3.93
N THR A 173 -8.19 -17.45 -4.03
CA THR A 173 -8.65 -16.56 -2.96
C THR A 173 -10.07 -16.92 -2.54
N LEU A 174 -10.26 -17.04 -1.22
CA LEU A 174 -11.54 -17.29 -0.57
C LEU A 174 -11.84 -16.18 0.47
N PRO A 175 -13.11 -15.95 0.82
CA PRO A 175 -13.47 -15.14 1.99
C PRO A 175 -12.85 -15.68 3.28
N GLY A 176 -12.66 -14.81 4.28
CA GLY A 176 -12.14 -15.24 5.59
C GLY A 176 -13.11 -16.06 6.42
N GLY A 177 -14.42 -15.88 6.21
CA GLY A 177 -15.44 -16.72 6.83
C GLY A 177 -16.79 -16.66 6.14
N VAL A 178 -17.54 -17.75 6.26
CA VAL A 178 -18.87 -17.94 5.67
C VAL A 178 -19.75 -18.69 6.66
N SER A 179 -21.05 -18.42 6.66
CA SER A 179 -21.98 -19.18 7.48
C SER A 179 -22.28 -20.54 6.84
N THR A 180 -22.41 -21.60 7.65
CA THR A 180 -22.78 -22.94 7.14
C THR A 180 -24.06 -22.89 6.28
N GLY A 181 -24.03 -23.59 5.14
CA GLY A 181 -25.10 -23.61 4.14
C GLY A 181 -25.20 -22.37 3.24
N ALA A 182 -24.39 -21.33 3.46
CA ALA A 182 -24.34 -20.17 2.56
C ALA A 182 -23.40 -20.41 1.38
N GLU A 183 -23.66 -19.74 0.26
CA GLU A 183 -22.74 -19.72 -0.88
C GLU A 183 -21.58 -18.75 -0.66
N PHE A 184 -20.42 -19.06 -1.23
CA PHE A 184 -19.25 -18.19 -1.23
C PHE A 184 -18.49 -18.25 -2.56
N PRO A 185 -17.83 -17.16 -2.97
CA PRO A 185 -17.03 -17.12 -4.18
C PRO A 185 -15.70 -17.87 -4.02
N ILE A 186 -15.27 -18.54 -5.10
CA ILE A 186 -13.91 -19.04 -5.31
C ILE A 186 -13.31 -18.24 -6.46
N ASP A 187 -12.28 -17.45 -6.16
CA ASP A 187 -11.54 -16.66 -7.15
C ASP A 187 -10.20 -17.33 -7.46
N ILE A 188 -9.97 -17.64 -8.74
CA ILE A 188 -8.70 -18.19 -9.21
C ILE A 188 -8.14 -17.31 -10.32
N ASP A 189 -6.93 -16.78 -10.11
CA ASP A 189 -6.23 -15.92 -11.07
C ASP A 189 -4.98 -16.62 -11.60
N ALA A 190 -4.71 -16.48 -12.89
CA ALA A 190 -3.40 -16.73 -13.49
C ALA A 190 -2.56 -15.47 -13.38
N ARG A 191 -1.42 -15.57 -12.69
CA ARG A 191 -0.58 -14.43 -12.35
C ARG A 191 0.81 -14.56 -12.95
N ASP A 192 1.39 -13.43 -13.36
CA ASP A 192 2.78 -13.37 -13.78
C ASP A 192 3.74 -13.39 -12.57
N ALA A 193 5.05 -13.39 -12.82
CA ALA A 193 6.07 -13.43 -11.77
C ALA A 193 6.07 -12.19 -10.85
N PHE A 194 5.27 -11.17 -11.15
CA PHE A 194 5.09 -9.96 -10.36
C PHE A 194 3.68 -9.82 -9.81
N ASP A 195 2.90 -10.90 -9.82
CA ASP A 195 1.55 -10.98 -9.23
C ASP A 195 0.47 -10.17 -9.99
N ASN A 196 0.75 -9.78 -11.25
CA ASN A 196 -0.28 -9.21 -12.13
C ASN A 196 -1.09 -10.31 -12.80
N ILE A 197 -2.38 -10.07 -13.04
CA ILE A 197 -3.25 -11.03 -13.74
C ILE A 197 -2.91 -11.07 -15.23
N ASP A 198 -2.49 -12.23 -15.76
CA ASP A 198 -2.31 -12.43 -17.20
C ASP A 198 -3.66 -12.57 -17.90
N ASP A 199 -4.23 -11.44 -18.30
CA ASP A 199 -5.55 -11.38 -18.92
C ASP A 199 -5.63 -12.04 -20.33
N SER A 200 -4.51 -12.52 -20.85
CA SER A 200 -4.44 -13.31 -22.08
C SER A 200 -4.47 -14.81 -21.87
N TYR A 201 -4.28 -15.27 -20.62
CA TYR A 201 -4.24 -16.70 -20.31
C TYR A 201 -5.63 -17.35 -20.40
N ARG A 202 -5.68 -18.57 -20.93
CA ARG A 202 -6.92 -19.34 -21.24
C ARG A 202 -6.80 -20.82 -20.84
N GLY A 203 -5.92 -21.14 -19.89
CA GLY A 203 -5.75 -22.52 -19.38
C GLY A 203 -7.02 -23.09 -18.75
N THR A 204 -7.02 -24.39 -18.50
CA THR A 204 -8.10 -25.08 -17.78
C THR A 204 -7.61 -25.47 -16.40
N ILE A 205 -8.39 -25.12 -15.39
CA ILE A 205 -8.09 -25.35 -13.98
C ILE A 205 -8.94 -26.50 -13.47
N GLU A 206 -8.28 -27.48 -12.87
CA GLU A 206 -8.88 -28.50 -12.00
C GLU A 206 -8.93 -27.96 -10.57
N ILE A 207 -10.07 -28.09 -9.92
CA ILE A 207 -10.37 -27.48 -8.62
C ILE A 207 -10.85 -28.58 -7.68
N ASP A 208 -10.11 -28.76 -6.59
CA ASP A 208 -10.40 -29.70 -5.52
C ASP A 208 -11.04 -28.95 -4.35
N THR A 209 -12.35 -29.10 -4.21
CA THR A 209 -13.16 -28.53 -3.12
C THR A 209 -13.19 -29.42 -1.88
N GLY A 210 -12.52 -30.58 -1.90
CA GLY A 210 -12.62 -31.61 -0.87
C GLY A 210 -13.86 -32.50 -1.00
N GLU A 211 -14.67 -32.33 -2.05
CA GLU A 211 -15.80 -33.20 -2.40
C GLU A 211 -15.36 -34.36 -3.32
N GLU A 212 -16.24 -35.35 -3.55
CA GLU A 212 -15.90 -36.55 -4.36
C GLU A 212 -15.59 -36.23 -5.84
N GLU A 213 -16.05 -35.09 -6.38
CA GLU A 213 -15.89 -34.71 -7.78
C GLU A 213 -15.06 -33.42 -7.93
N VAL A 214 -13.98 -33.50 -8.71
CA VAL A 214 -13.15 -32.34 -9.08
C VAL A 214 -13.83 -31.51 -10.16
N VAL A 215 -13.88 -30.20 -9.95
CA VAL A 215 -14.49 -29.24 -10.88
C VAL A 215 -13.46 -28.78 -11.90
N HIS A 216 -13.85 -28.68 -13.17
CA HIS A 216 -13.00 -28.18 -14.24
C HIS A 216 -13.55 -26.87 -14.80
N ALA A 217 -12.72 -25.83 -14.89
CA ALA A 217 -13.11 -24.53 -15.41
C ALA A 217 -12.03 -23.93 -16.31
N SER A 218 -12.44 -23.41 -17.47
CA SER A 218 -11.53 -22.69 -18.37
C SER A 218 -11.42 -21.22 -17.97
N MET A 219 -10.19 -20.71 -17.89
CA MET A 219 -9.93 -19.32 -17.56
C MET A 219 -10.45 -18.38 -18.64
N GLN A 220 -11.19 -17.35 -18.20
CA GLN A 220 -11.63 -16.23 -19.03
C GLN A 220 -10.86 -14.99 -18.59
N ARG A 221 -10.06 -14.44 -19.50
CA ARG A 221 -9.17 -13.31 -19.19
C ARG A 221 -8.27 -13.56 -17.97
N GLY A 222 -7.66 -14.74 -17.91
CA GLY A 222 -6.78 -15.13 -16.81
C GLY A 222 -7.49 -15.43 -15.49
N ARG A 223 -8.82 -15.56 -15.47
CA ARG A 223 -9.58 -15.78 -14.23
C ARG A 223 -10.62 -16.88 -14.33
N VAL A 224 -10.91 -17.50 -13.20
CA VAL A 224 -12.10 -18.32 -12.94
C VAL A 224 -12.79 -17.77 -11.69
N MET A 225 -14.09 -17.55 -11.79
CA MET A 225 -14.95 -17.19 -10.66
C MET A 225 -16.06 -18.23 -10.57
N LEU A 226 -16.15 -18.92 -9.44
CA LEU A 226 -17.15 -19.94 -9.17
C LEU A 226 -17.84 -19.65 -7.83
N SER A 227 -18.99 -20.28 -7.61
CA SER A 227 -19.66 -20.30 -6.31
C SER A 227 -19.58 -21.73 -5.75
N ALA A 228 -19.36 -21.84 -4.44
CA ALA A 228 -19.42 -23.10 -3.70
C ALA A 228 -20.31 -22.93 -2.46
N SER A 229 -20.88 -24.04 -1.98
CA SER A 229 -21.72 -24.04 -0.77
C SER A 229 -20.88 -24.39 0.45
N ALA A 230 -21.03 -23.63 1.53
CA ALA A 230 -20.37 -23.90 2.79
C ALA A 230 -20.93 -25.17 3.46
N GLY A 231 -20.08 -26.18 3.62
CA GLY A 231 -20.43 -27.46 4.26
C GLY A 231 -20.24 -27.44 5.78
N ASP A 232 -19.41 -28.37 6.26
CA ASP A 232 -19.16 -28.59 7.68
C ASP A 232 -18.49 -27.40 8.37
N LEU A 233 -18.79 -27.20 9.66
CA LEU A 233 -18.13 -26.19 10.47
C LEU A 233 -16.62 -26.46 10.59
N GLY A 234 -15.83 -25.39 10.64
CA GLY A 234 -14.38 -25.47 10.80
C GLY A 234 -13.62 -24.71 9.72
N VAL A 235 -12.30 -24.92 9.67
CA VAL A 235 -11.45 -24.33 8.64
C VAL A 235 -11.25 -25.32 7.49
N HIS A 236 -11.39 -24.81 6.28
CA HIS A 236 -11.23 -25.55 5.03
C HIS A 236 -10.28 -24.82 4.09
N TYR A 237 -9.79 -25.56 3.10
CA TYR A 237 -8.91 -25.08 2.03
C TYR A 237 -9.39 -25.66 0.71
N ILE A 238 -9.16 -24.92 -0.38
CA ILE A 238 -9.46 -25.37 -1.74
C ILE A 238 -8.16 -25.45 -2.53
N GLY A 239 -7.92 -26.60 -3.15
CA GLY A 239 -6.79 -26.83 -4.04
C GLY A 239 -7.16 -26.49 -5.48
N ALA A 240 -6.21 -25.96 -6.24
CA ALA A 240 -6.35 -25.78 -7.67
C ALA A 240 -5.09 -26.19 -8.42
N ARG A 241 -5.27 -26.71 -9.62
CA ARG A 241 -4.20 -27.11 -10.52
C ARG A 241 -4.48 -26.66 -11.94
N ASP A 242 -3.53 -25.97 -12.56
CA ASP A 242 -3.59 -25.71 -13.99
C ASP A 242 -3.15 -26.97 -14.77
N LEU A 243 -4.02 -27.44 -15.67
CA LEU A 243 -3.80 -28.67 -16.41
C LEU A 243 -2.76 -28.55 -17.55
N TYR A 244 -2.41 -27.33 -17.95
CA TYR A 244 -1.44 -27.09 -19.02
C TYR A 244 -0.01 -26.95 -18.49
N SER A 245 0.20 -26.06 -17.51
CA SER A 245 1.51 -25.80 -16.89
C SER A 245 1.83 -26.78 -15.76
N GLY A 246 0.82 -27.38 -15.13
CA GLY A 246 0.97 -28.17 -13.92
C GLY A 246 1.15 -27.35 -12.64
N ALA A 247 0.97 -26.02 -12.70
CA ALA A 247 1.04 -25.17 -11.52
C ALA A 247 -0.06 -25.53 -10.53
N GLU A 248 0.28 -25.63 -9.25
CA GLU A 248 -0.64 -25.95 -8.16
C GLU A 248 -0.68 -24.79 -7.16
N ALA A 249 -1.86 -24.54 -6.59
CA ALA A 249 -2.04 -23.59 -5.50
C ALA A 249 -3.03 -24.12 -4.48
N LEU A 250 -2.78 -23.76 -3.22
CA LEU A 250 -3.74 -23.90 -2.12
C LEU A 250 -4.30 -22.52 -1.80
N SER A 251 -5.59 -22.45 -1.52
CA SER A 251 -6.24 -21.20 -1.11
C SER A 251 -5.74 -20.69 0.24
N ASN A 252 -6.09 -19.45 0.57
CA ASN A 252 -6.17 -19.08 1.97
C ASN A 252 -7.22 -19.92 2.73
N PRO A 253 -7.10 -20.05 4.05
CA PRO A 253 -8.15 -20.68 4.86
C PRO A 253 -9.46 -19.90 4.76
N ILE A 254 -10.55 -20.64 4.70
CA ILE A 254 -11.91 -20.14 4.92
C ILE A 254 -12.47 -20.80 6.19
N ARG A 255 -13.10 -20.02 7.08
CA ARG A 255 -13.82 -20.56 8.22
C ARG A 255 -15.32 -20.66 7.93
N VAL A 256 -15.83 -21.88 7.93
CA VAL A 256 -17.27 -22.13 7.97
C VAL A 256 -17.73 -22.06 9.42
N CYS A 257 -18.53 -21.04 9.73
CA CYS A 257 -18.98 -20.73 11.09
C CYS A 257 -20.50 -20.82 11.23
N ARG A 258 -20.99 -20.77 12.46
CA ARG A 258 -22.43 -20.62 12.69
C ARG A 258 -22.88 -19.19 12.36
N PRO A 259 -24.17 -18.97 12.02
CA PRO A 259 -24.66 -17.64 11.65
C PRO A 259 -24.42 -16.53 12.68
N GLU A 260 -24.41 -16.88 13.97
CA GLU A 260 -24.19 -15.96 15.10
C GLU A 260 -22.71 -15.67 15.39
N GLU A 261 -21.79 -16.47 14.84
CA GLU A 261 -20.37 -16.33 15.08
C GLU A 261 -19.78 -15.24 14.18
N PRO A 262 -18.85 -14.40 14.70
CA PRO A 262 -18.19 -13.40 13.87
C PRO A 262 -17.33 -14.07 12.80
N LYS A 263 -17.22 -13.39 11.66
CA LYS A 263 -16.36 -13.75 10.53
C LYS A 263 -15.13 -12.85 10.54
N VAL A 264 -14.09 -13.27 9.83
CA VAL A 264 -12.92 -12.46 9.56
C VAL A 264 -13.05 -11.80 8.20
N PHE A 265 -12.84 -10.50 8.16
CA PHE A 265 -12.73 -9.70 6.95
C PHE A 265 -11.32 -9.12 6.83
N PHE A 266 -10.80 -9.06 5.61
CA PHE A 266 -9.45 -8.61 5.28
C PHE A 266 -9.48 -7.28 4.55
N GLY A 267 -8.66 -6.33 4.99
CA GLY A 267 -8.56 -5.03 4.36
C GLY A 267 -7.16 -4.47 4.33
N ASP A 268 -7.01 -3.45 3.49
CA ASP A 268 -5.86 -2.55 3.43
C ASP A 268 -6.41 -1.13 3.42
N ILE A 269 -6.27 -0.43 4.53
CA ILE A 269 -6.90 0.88 4.76
C ILE A 269 -5.91 2.03 4.64
N HIS A 270 -4.72 1.79 4.13
CA HIS A 270 -3.69 2.81 4.02
C HIS A 270 -3.05 2.76 2.64
N GLY A 271 -3.51 3.63 1.74
CA GLY A 271 -2.93 3.75 0.41
C GLY A 271 -3.26 5.08 -0.24
N LYS A 272 -2.50 5.40 -1.27
CA LYS A 272 -2.51 6.72 -1.93
C LYS A 272 -3.08 6.65 -3.33
N VAL A 273 -3.65 7.77 -3.76
CA VAL A 273 -4.09 8.06 -5.13
C VAL A 273 -3.31 9.24 -5.69
N PHE A 274 -3.45 9.53 -6.99
CA PHE A 274 -2.65 10.50 -7.73
C PHE A 274 -2.44 11.85 -7.02
N PHE A 275 -3.50 12.48 -6.52
CA PHE A 275 -3.39 13.78 -5.86
C PHE A 275 -2.85 13.71 -4.42
N CYS A 276 -2.59 12.51 -3.89
CA CYS A 276 -2.00 12.24 -2.58
C CYS A 276 -0.68 11.45 -2.66
N GLY A 277 0.00 11.49 -3.81
CA GLY A 277 1.29 10.81 -3.98
C GLY A 277 1.20 9.34 -4.46
N GLY A 278 0.02 8.91 -4.89
CA GLY A 278 -0.20 7.64 -5.61
C GLY A 278 -0.05 7.76 -7.12
N THR A 279 -0.40 6.71 -7.87
CA THR A 279 -0.26 6.68 -9.35
C THR A 279 -1.59 6.63 -10.11
N CYS A 280 -2.69 6.19 -9.49
CA CYS A 280 -3.99 6.10 -10.16
C CYS A 280 -5.05 7.03 -9.55
N ASP A 281 -6.20 7.14 -10.21
CA ASP A 281 -7.36 7.85 -9.67
C ASP A 281 -8.08 7.04 -8.56
N VAL A 282 -9.05 7.68 -7.91
CA VAL A 282 -9.79 7.09 -6.78
C VAL A 282 -10.60 5.86 -7.19
N ASP A 283 -11.16 5.85 -8.40
CA ASP A 283 -11.98 4.73 -8.86
C ASP A 283 -11.13 3.50 -9.15
N ALA A 284 -10.00 3.68 -9.84
CA ALA A 284 -9.05 2.60 -10.12
C ALA A 284 -8.50 1.96 -8.83
N TYR A 285 -8.27 2.75 -7.79
CA TYR A 285 -7.81 2.25 -6.48
C TYR A 285 -8.83 1.30 -5.85
N TYR A 286 -10.09 1.73 -5.71
CA TYR A 286 -11.14 0.89 -5.09
C TYR A 286 -11.53 -0.29 -5.99
N GLN A 287 -11.50 -0.14 -7.31
CA GLN A 287 -11.68 -1.26 -8.24
C GLN A 287 -10.57 -2.29 -8.08
N TYR A 288 -9.31 -1.88 -7.93
CA TYR A 288 -8.23 -2.82 -7.63
C TYR A 288 -8.48 -3.55 -6.30
N ALA A 289 -8.78 -2.81 -5.24
CA ALA A 289 -9.02 -3.37 -3.90
C ALA A 289 -10.11 -4.46 -3.92
N ARG A 290 -11.26 -4.17 -4.53
CA ARG A 290 -12.41 -5.09 -4.57
C ARG A 290 -12.26 -6.17 -5.63
N ASP A 291 -11.82 -5.81 -6.84
CA ASP A 291 -11.96 -6.67 -8.03
C ASP A 291 -10.68 -7.44 -8.40
N VAL A 292 -9.53 -7.08 -7.82
CA VAL A 292 -8.23 -7.73 -8.08
C VAL A 292 -7.62 -8.27 -6.79
N ALA A 293 -7.49 -7.41 -5.77
CA ALA A 293 -6.95 -7.83 -4.50
C ALA A 293 -7.94 -8.66 -3.68
N ARG A 294 -9.25 -8.60 -3.98
CA ARG A 294 -10.34 -9.28 -3.25
C ARG A 294 -10.31 -8.94 -1.76
N LEU A 295 -10.14 -7.66 -1.45
CA LEU A 295 -10.27 -7.14 -0.09
C LEU A 295 -11.75 -6.94 0.23
N ASP A 296 -12.11 -7.14 1.49
CA ASP A 296 -13.45 -6.88 2.01
C ASP A 296 -13.64 -5.38 2.31
N PHE A 297 -12.57 -4.68 2.69
CA PHE A 297 -12.62 -3.25 2.96
C PHE A 297 -11.30 -2.54 2.65
N SER A 298 -11.38 -1.23 2.36
CA SER A 298 -10.21 -0.40 2.07
C SER A 298 -10.48 1.08 2.36
N ALA A 299 -9.44 1.90 2.31
CA ALA A 299 -9.53 3.35 2.41
C ALA A 299 -8.41 4.01 1.61
N VAL A 300 -8.72 5.15 0.99
CA VAL A 300 -7.71 6.08 0.46
C VAL A 300 -7.37 7.06 1.56
N THR A 301 -6.10 7.15 1.96
CA THR A 301 -5.67 8.11 2.99
C THR A 301 -5.14 9.38 2.32
N GLY A 302 -6.02 10.38 2.23
CA GLY A 302 -5.67 11.65 1.63
C GLY A 302 -4.56 12.37 2.41
N VAL A 303 -3.43 12.68 1.77
CA VAL A 303 -2.30 13.35 2.42
C VAL A 303 -2.61 14.83 2.67
N THR A 304 -2.59 15.25 3.94
CA THR A 304 -2.93 16.64 4.33
C THR A 304 -1.76 17.63 4.34
N GLU A 305 -0.54 17.18 4.04
CA GLU A 305 0.69 17.98 4.11
C GLU A 305 1.16 18.59 2.78
N LEU A 306 1.82 19.75 2.85
CA LEU A 306 2.48 20.47 1.75
C LEU A 306 3.92 19.96 1.55
N PHE A 307 4.13 18.84 0.85
CA PHE A 307 5.47 18.50 0.36
C PHE A 307 5.90 19.49 -0.74
N ARG A 308 6.41 20.68 -0.40
CA ARG A 308 6.87 21.66 -1.40
C ARG A 308 8.04 21.13 -2.25
N GLN A 309 8.83 20.20 -1.71
CA GLN A 309 9.97 19.59 -2.41
C GLN A 309 9.62 18.22 -3.06
N HIS A 310 8.56 17.56 -2.57
CA HIS A 310 8.25 16.16 -2.88
C HIS A 310 6.80 15.89 -3.33
N CYS A 311 5.93 16.89 -3.53
CA CYS A 311 4.64 16.71 -4.21
C CYS A 311 4.52 17.73 -5.35
N THR A 312 5.43 17.63 -6.32
CA THR A 312 5.61 18.64 -7.38
C THR A 312 4.59 18.58 -8.53
N GLY A 313 3.57 17.72 -8.42
CA GLY A 313 2.42 17.73 -9.35
C GLY A 313 1.66 19.06 -9.32
N TYR A 314 1.77 19.81 -8.23
CA TYR A 314 1.22 21.15 -8.04
C TYR A 314 2.36 22.17 -7.89
N ARG A 315 2.85 22.68 -9.03
CA ARG A 315 3.82 23.79 -9.09
C ARG A 315 3.30 25.13 -8.53
N ASP A 316 2.05 25.18 -8.08
CA ASP A 316 1.40 26.39 -7.57
C ASP A 316 1.35 26.48 -6.03
N GLY A 317 1.97 25.53 -5.31
CA GLY A 317 2.07 25.61 -3.85
C GLY A 317 0.76 25.35 -3.11
N ARG A 318 -0.20 24.65 -3.71
CA ARG A 318 -1.42 24.21 -3.01
C ARG A 318 -1.19 22.91 -2.22
N PRO A 319 -1.88 22.70 -1.08
CA PRO A 319 -1.90 21.41 -0.39
C PRO A 319 -2.39 20.28 -1.31
N PRO A 320 -1.85 19.05 -1.23
CA PRO A 320 -2.26 17.91 -2.03
C PRO A 320 -3.75 17.57 -1.84
N LEU A 321 -4.23 17.61 -0.59
CA LEU A 321 -5.65 17.48 -0.29
C LEU A 321 -6.35 18.85 -0.23
N THR A 322 -7.13 19.13 -1.27
CA THR A 322 -7.99 20.31 -1.40
C THR A 322 -9.43 19.98 -0.99
N GLU A 323 -10.26 20.99 -0.71
CA GLU A 323 -11.69 20.79 -0.50
C GLU A 323 -12.37 20.08 -1.69
N GLY A 324 -11.92 20.36 -2.91
CA GLY A 324 -12.45 19.74 -4.12
C GLY A 324 -12.16 18.24 -4.18
N ASN A 325 -10.91 17.83 -3.92
CA ASN A 325 -10.56 16.40 -3.88
C ASN A 325 -11.07 15.70 -2.61
N TRP A 326 -11.30 16.43 -1.51
CA TRP A 326 -11.96 15.85 -0.34
C TRP A 326 -13.40 15.43 -0.65
N VAL A 327 -14.17 16.28 -1.36
CA VAL A 327 -15.51 15.92 -1.82
C VAL A 327 -15.51 14.68 -2.72
N GLU A 328 -14.47 14.51 -3.55
CA GLU A 328 -14.28 13.30 -4.35
C GLU A 328 -14.08 12.05 -3.46
N LEU A 329 -13.26 12.14 -2.40
CA LEU A 329 -13.07 11.05 -1.45
C LEU A 329 -14.34 10.74 -0.64
N GLN A 330 -15.08 11.76 -0.20
CA GLN A 330 -16.38 11.62 0.48
C GLN A 330 -17.39 10.85 -0.38
N GLN A 331 -17.51 11.25 -1.66
CA GLN A 331 -18.40 10.57 -2.60
C GLN A 331 -17.96 9.14 -2.89
N ALA A 332 -16.65 8.89 -3.03
CA ALA A 332 -16.12 7.56 -3.29
C ALA A 332 -16.34 6.61 -2.10
N ALA A 333 -16.09 7.07 -0.86
CA ALA A 333 -16.29 6.26 0.34
C ALA A 333 -17.75 5.79 0.49
N GLY A 334 -18.72 6.66 0.16
CA GLY A 334 -20.13 6.28 0.12
C GLY A 334 -20.49 5.39 -1.07
N ARG A 335 -19.98 5.69 -2.27
CA ARG A 335 -20.30 4.97 -3.52
C ARG A 335 -19.77 3.55 -3.56
N TYR A 336 -18.58 3.30 -3.05
CA TYR A 336 -17.96 1.96 -3.05
C TYR A 336 -18.39 1.11 -1.86
N SER A 337 -18.96 1.70 -0.82
CA SER A 337 -19.51 0.93 0.30
C SER A 337 -20.82 0.27 -0.10
N VAL A 338 -20.80 -1.06 -0.24
CA VAL A 338 -21.95 -1.91 -0.53
C VAL A 338 -21.99 -3.00 0.54
N ASP A 339 -23.04 -2.98 1.37
CA ASP A 339 -23.26 -3.99 2.41
C ASP A 339 -23.14 -5.41 1.82
N ASP A 340 -22.46 -6.28 2.55
CA ASP A 340 -22.20 -7.68 2.21
C ASP A 340 -21.30 -7.89 0.97
N GLU A 341 -20.73 -6.82 0.40
CA GLU A 341 -19.81 -6.89 -0.75
C GLU A 341 -18.46 -6.17 -0.51
N PHE A 342 -18.47 -4.91 -0.05
CA PHE A 342 -17.25 -4.11 0.14
C PHE A 342 -17.49 -2.89 1.04
N ALA A 343 -16.56 -2.56 1.93
CA ALA A 343 -16.62 -1.32 2.72
C ALA A 343 -15.47 -0.35 2.38
N ALA A 344 -15.81 0.89 2.02
CA ALA A 344 -14.84 1.95 1.76
C ALA A 344 -14.92 3.02 2.85
N PHE A 345 -13.79 3.35 3.50
CA PHE A 345 -13.75 4.37 4.55
C PHE A 345 -13.28 5.74 4.03
N LEU A 346 -13.90 6.79 4.54
CA LEU A 346 -13.39 8.14 4.38
C LEU A 346 -12.22 8.34 5.34
N SER A 347 -11.06 8.74 4.81
CA SER A 347 -9.87 8.92 5.63
C SER A 347 -8.88 9.95 5.08
N PHE A 348 -8.04 10.46 5.97
CA PHE A 348 -6.90 11.29 5.62
C PHE A 348 -5.70 10.96 6.50
N GLU A 349 -4.50 11.19 5.97
CA GLU A 349 -3.26 11.10 6.71
C GLU A 349 -2.89 12.50 7.23
N TRP A 350 -2.84 12.62 8.55
CA TRP A 350 -2.37 13.80 9.28
C TRP A 350 -0.88 13.66 9.55
N GLN A 351 -0.06 14.34 8.74
CA GLN A 351 1.40 14.25 8.80
C GLN A 351 2.00 15.45 9.53
N SER A 352 2.52 15.22 10.74
CA SER A 352 2.88 16.29 11.65
C SER A 352 4.35 16.67 11.64
N ASP A 353 5.07 16.25 10.61
CA ASP A 353 6.52 16.23 10.54
C ASP A 353 7.10 17.47 9.84
N TRP A 354 7.11 18.58 10.57
CA TRP A 354 7.62 19.86 10.09
C TRP A 354 8.99 20.19 10.67
N ALA A 355 9.91 20.64 9.81
CA ALA A 355 11.06 21.46 10.20
C ALA A 355 10.73 22.93 9.89
N PRO A 356 10.93 23.88 10.83
CA PRO A 356 10.60 25.30 10.64
C PRO A 356 11.21 25.93 9.38
N GLU A 357 12.40 25.46 8.96
CA GLU A 357 13.08 25.89 7.72
C GLU A 357 12.35 25.57 6.40
N ASN A 358 11.30 24.74 6.43
CA ASN A 358 10.53 24.33 5.25
C ASN A 358 9.17 25.08 5.09
N ILE A 359 8.87 26.04 5.97
CA ILE A 359 7.65 26.87 5.91
C ILE A 359 7.88 28.00 4.88
N PRO A 360 7.03 28.17 3.85
CA PRO A 360 7.18 29.27 2.90
C PRO A 360 7.03 30.65 3.56
N ASP A 361 7.85 31.60 3.13
CA ASP A 361 7.77 33.03 3.53
C ASP A 361 6.40 33.67 3.25
N ASP A 362 5.60 33.10 2.35
CA ASP A 362 4.27 33.61 1.95
C ASP A 362 3.14 33.16 2.90
N PHE A 363 3.42 32.28 3.88
CA PHE A 363 2.47 31.79 4.88
C PHE A 363 2.79 32.40 6.26
N ASP A 364 2.56 33.70 6.40
CA ASP A 364 2.79 34.54 7.60
C ASP A 364 2.05 34.09 8.89
N HIS A 365 1.33 32.96 8.88
CA HIS A 365 0.42 32.53 9.97
C HIS A 365 0.59 31.08 10.42
N ILE A 366 1.58 30.33 9.92
CA ILE A 366 1.81 28.96 10.39
C ILE A 366 2.66 29.01 11.66
N GLU A 367 2.02 28.80 12.82
CA GLU A 367 2.76 28.44 14.03
C GLU A 367 3.35 27.05 13.83
N ALA A 368 4.66 26.98 13.63
CA ALA A 368 5.39 25.71 13.68
C ALA A 368 5.00 24.96 14.95
N ALA A 369 4.89 23.63 14.86
CA ALA A 369 4.57 22.74 15.98
C ALA A 369 5.71 22.68 17.03
N GLY A 370 6.41 23.78 17.32
CA GLY A 370 7.64 23.78 18.10
C GLY A 370 8.65 22.75 17.61
N ASP A 371 9.53 22.29 18.51
CA ASP A 371 10.52 21.24 18.20
C ASP A 371 9.93 19.81 18.24
N ARG A 372 8.64 19.66 18.57
CA ARG A 372 7.99 18.36 18.80
C ARG A 372 7.23 17.91 17.56
N SER A 373 7.61 16.77 16.99
CA SER A 373 6.80 16.11 15.96
C SER A 373 5.96 15.00 16.59
N TYR A 374 4.77 14.79 16.04
CA TYR A 374 3.77 13.86 16.56
C TYR A 374 3.68 12.55 15.75
N GLY A 375 4.49 12.44 14.69
CA GLY A 375 4.48 11.39 13.66
C GLY A 375 3.23 11.41 12.78
N ASP A 376 3.19 10.51 11.80
CA ASP A 376 2.06 10.36 10.88
C ASP A 376 0.90 9.60 11.52
N ARG A 377 -0.32 10.11 11.28
CA ARG A 377 -1.54 9.58 11.87
C ARG A 377 -2.65 9.55 10.84
N ASN A 378 -3.11 8.35 10.51
CA ASN A 378 -4.30 8.20 9.70
C ASN A 378 -5.56 8.41 10.54
N VAL A 379 -6.47 9.23 10.04
CA VAL A 379 -7.80 9.46 10.63
C VAL A 379 -8.83 8.78 9.73
N TYR A 380 -9.65 7.92 10.32
CA TYR A 380 -10.70 7.18 9.64
C TYR A 380 -12.06 7.56 10.22
N TYR A 381 -13.05 7.79 9.36
CA TYR A 381 -14.41 8.09 9.75
C TYR A 381 -15.37 6.96 9.39
N LEU A 382 -16.36 6.73 10.26
CA LEU A 382 -17.54 5.93 9.90
C LEU A 382 -18.45 6.70 8.94
N ASN A 383 -18.59 8.01 9.12
CA ASN A 383 -19.45 8.87 8.31
C ASN A 383 -18.67 9.46 7.12
N ASP A 384 -19.37 9.69 6.00
CA ASP A 384 -18.78 10.11 4.72
C ASP A 384 -18.84 11.62 4.47
N ASP A 385 -19.40 12.40 5.38
CA ASP A 385 -19.58 13.85 5.27
C ASP A 385 -18.70 14.64 6.27
N GLU A 386 -17.76 13.94 6.92
CA GLU A 386 -16.86 14.54 7.92
C GLU A 386 -15.78 15.42 7.27
N PRO A 387 -15.26 16.43 7.99
CA PRO A 387 -14.18 17.28 7.51
C PRO A 387 -12.81 16.59 7.65
N PHE A 388 -11.83 17.06 6.90
CA PHE A 388 -10.42 16.77 7.17
C PHE A 388 -9.75 17.91 7.94
N TYR A 389 -8.63 17.63 8.59
CA TYR A 389 -7.88 18.58 9.39
C TYR A 389 -6.42 18.57 8.98
N ARG A 390 -5.79 19.75 8.91
CA ARG A 390 -4.39 19.86 8.51
C ARG A 390 -3.47 20.02 9.73
N PRO A 391 -2.23 19.53 9.64
CA PRO A 391 -1.22 19.63 10.70
C PRO A 391 -0.68 21.05 10.90
N PHE A 392 -0.99 21.99 10.02
CA PHE A 392 -0.59 23.39 10.12
C PHE A 392 -1.76 24.34 10.43
N ASP A 393 -2.99 23.84 10.45
CA ASP A 393 -4.12 24.65 10.93
C ASP A 393 -3.96 24.82 12.45
N GLU A 394 -4.03 26.06 12.95
CA GLU A 394 -3.90 26.37 14.40
C GLU A 394 -4.82 25.50 15.26
N CYS A 395 -5.95 25.10 14.69
CA CYS A 395 -6.98 24.31 15.33
C CYS A 395 -6.69 22.80 15.43
N SER A 396 -5.66 22.30 14.76
CA SER A 396 -5.28 20.88 14.69
C SER A 396 -3.77 20.65 14.55
N ASN A 397 -2.93 21.64 14.83
CA ASN A 397 -1.46 21.56 14.67
C ASN A 397 -0.72 20.81 15.79
N THR A 398 -1.45 20.12 16.68
CA THR A 398 -0.89 19.18 17.66
C THR A 398 -1.80 17.96 17.76
N ALA A 399 -1.25 16.82 18.19
CA ALA A 399 -2.07 15.61 18.38
C ALA A 399 -3.27 15.86 19.31
N ARG A 400 -3.07 16.61 20.41
CA ARG A 400 -4.15 16.97 21.35
C ARG A 400 -5.24 17.80 20.69
N LYS A 401 -4.87 18.83 19.93
CA LYS A 401 -5.82 19.69 19.21
C LYS A 401 -6.59 18.91 18.14
N LEU A 402 -5.91 18.01 17.42
CA LEU A 402 -6.56 17.08 16.49
C LEU A 402 -7.60 16.21 17.24
N PHE A 403 -7.24 15.62 18.37
CA PHE A 403 -8.18 14.83 19.18
C PHE A 403 -9.39 15.66 19.64
N ASP A 404 -9.17 16.91 20.05
CA ASP A 404 -10.27 17.80 20.45
C ASP A 404 -11.23 18.09 19.29
N ARG A 405 -10.73 18.19 18.05
CA ARG A 405 -11.56 18.37 16.84
C ARG A 405 -12.33 17.12 16.44
N LEU A 406 -11.76 15.95 16.71
CA LEU A 406 -12.37 14.66 16.41
C LEU A 406 -13.34 14.19 17.50
N ARG A 407 -13.31 14.81 18.69
CA ARG A 407 -14.14 14.42 19.83
C ARG A 407 -15.64 14.48 19.48
N GLY A 408 -16.35 13.40 19.78
CA GLY A 408 -17.77 13.25 19.45
C GLY A 408 -18.05 12.80 18.02
N LYS A 409 -17.05 12.72 17.14
CA LYS A 409 -17.16 12.08 15.83
C LYS A 409 -16.95 10.58 15.97
N GLN A 410 -17.54 9.82 15.05
CA GLN A 410 -17.24 8.39 14.90
C GLN A 410 -15.93 8.26 14.11
N ALA A 411 -14.81 8.51 14.80
CA ALA A 411 -13.47 8.53 14.23
C ALA A 411 -12.50 7.59 14.94
N LEU A 412 -11.48 7.15 14.22
CA LEU A 412 -10.29 6.47 14.75
C LEU A 412 -9.05 7.21 14.29
N VAL A 413 -8.06 7.32 15.17
CA VAL A 413 -6.72 7.82 14.85
C VAL A 413 -5.74 6.68 14.98
N ILE A 414 -5.04 6.35 13.90
CA ILE A 414 -4.14 5.21 13.81
C ILE A 414 -2.77 5.69 13.37
N PRO A 415 -1.76 5.69 14.25
CA PRO A 415 -0.41 6.04 13.90
C PRO A 415 0.21 4.99 12.97
N HIS A 416 1.01 5.48 12.04
CA HIS A 416 1.91 4.72 11.18
C HIS A 416 3.11 5.63 10.86
N HIS A 417 4.14 5.19 10.19
CA HIS A 417 4.93 3.98 10.43
C HIS A 417 5.67 4.16 11.78
N SER A 418 5.14 3.58 12.86
CA SER A 418 5.37 4.13 14.21
C SER A 418 6.83 4.21 14.65
N SER A 419 7.70 3.30 14.19
CA SER A 419 9.10 3.26 14.61
C SER A 419 10.07 4.02 13.71
N ALA A 420 9.60 4.76 12.70
CA ALA A 420 10.46 5.44 11.72
C ALA A 420 11.49 6.43 12.31
N PRO A 421 12.64 6.62 11.61
CA PRO A 421 13.76 7.44 12.09
C PRO A 421 13.44 8.94 12.13
N GLU A 422 13.99 9.67 13.12
CA GLU A 422 13.77 11.13 13.26
C GLU A 422 14.27 12.00 12.09
N ASP A 423 15.23 11.52 11.30
CA ASP A 423 15.73 12.17 10.08
C ASP A 423 15.95 11.10 9.01
N PHE A 424 15.18 11.19 7.92
CA PHE A 424 15.37 10.35 6.75
C PHE A 424 15.76 11.22 5.55
N MET A 425 17.05 11.27 5.25
CA MET A 425 17.59 11.95 4.08
C MET A 425 17.20 13.45 4.01
N GLY A 426 17.04 14.13 5.16
CA GLY A 426 16.60 15.52 5.21
C GLY A 426 15.08 15.72 5.17
N VAL A 427 14.31 14.63 5.10
CA VAL A 427 12.85 14.60 5.29
C VAL A 427 12.58 14.02 6.68
N GLY A 428 12.03 14.83 7.58
CA GLY A 428 11.89 14.49 8.99
C GLY A 428 10.75 13.50 9.29
N LEU A 429 10.74 12.31 8.69
CA LEU A 429 9.71 11.26 8.84
C LEU A 429 9.75 10.59 10.24
N LYS A 430 9.32 11.28 11.29
CA LYS A 430 9.49 10.83 12.66
C LYS A 430 8.43 9.80 13.05
N GLY A 431 8.88 8.76 13.76
CA GLY A 431 8.00 7.79 14.37
C GLY A 431 6.97 8.40 15.34
N ALA A 432 5.91 7.65 15.60
CA ALA A 432 4.75 8.11 16.36
C ALA A 432 5.10 8.63 17.76
N ASP A 433 4.54 9.78 18.12
CA ASP A 433 4.67 10.28 19.48
C ASP A 433 3.64 9.72 20.45
N TRP A 434 4.13 8.92 21.39
CA TRP A 434 3.34 8.22 22.39
C TRP A 434 3.07 9.04 23.65
N GLN A 435 3.57 10.27 23.77
CA GLN A 435 3.23 11.09 24.96
C GLN A 435 1.75 11.49 25.00
N ASP A 436 1.10 11.66 23.84
CA ASP A 436 -0.32 12.01 23.76
C ASP A 436 -1.21 10.77 23.73
N ARG A 437 -1.93 10.53 24.83
CA ARG A 437 -2.95 9.48 24.97
C ARG A 437 -4.37 10.02 24.79
N ASP A 438 -5.18 9.31 24.01
CA ASP A 438 -6.64 9.45 23.94
C ASP A 438 -7.27 8.05 23.73
N ASP A 439 -7.83 7.48 24.79
CA ASP A 439 -8.28 6.07 24.81
C ASP A 439 -9.52 5.80 23.94
N GLU A 440 -10.17 6.85 23.43
CA GLU A 440 -11.34 6.74 22.56
C GLU A 440 -10.96 6.79 21.08
N LEU A 441 -10.03 7.68 20.72
CA LEU A 441 -9.60 7.89 19.33
C LEU A 441 -8.38 7.04 18.96
N LEU A 442 -7.40 6.94 19.85
CA LEU A 442 -6.15 6.20 19.65
C LEU A 442 -6.31 4.74 20.06
N ARG A 443 -7.09 4.01 19.27
CA ARG A 443 -7.48 2.61 19.54
C ARG A 443 -6.58 1.58 18.89
N LEU A 444 -5.89 1.95 17.81
CA LEU A 444 -5.13 1.04 16.96
C LEU A 444 -3.78 1.65 16.58
N VAL A 445 -2.87 0.79 16.15
CA VAL A 445 -1.60 1.17 15.53
C VAL A 445 -1.30 0.23 14.35
N GLU A 446 -0.73 0.79 13.29
CA GLU A 446 -0.16 -0.01 12.20
C GLU A 446 1.16 -0.62 12.68
N ILE A 447 1.13 -1.91 13.04
CA ILE A 447 2.32 -2.62 13.53
C ILE A 447 3.22 -3.07 12.37
N TYR A 448 2.65 -3.27 11.19
CA TYR A 448 3.35 -3.71 9.98
C TYR A 448 2.79 -3.06 8.72
N SER A 449 3.69 -2.64 7.83
CA SER A 449 3.36 -2.28 6.45
C SER A 449 4.53 -2.53 5.51
N LYS A 450 4.47 -2.02 4.27
CA LYS A 450 5.59 -2.14 3.32
C LYS A 450 6.87 -1.45 3.82
N TRP A 451 6.76 -0.56 4.81
CA TRP A 451 7.88 -0.02 5.59
C TRP A 451 8.58 -1.10 6.41
N GLY A 452 7.82 -1.99 7.02
CA GLY A 452 8.27 -3.07 7.87
C GLY A 452 7.54 -3.15 9.21
N ASN A 453 8.08 -4.01 10.08
CA ASN A 453 7.59 -4.29 11.41
C ASN A 453 8.07 -3.24 12.43
N SER A 454 7.14 -2.68 13.21
CA SER A 454 7.36 -1.71 14.29
C SER A 454 7.10 -2.28 15.69
N GLU A 455 7.01 -3.60 15.87
CA GLU A 455 6.70 -4.26 17.14
C GLU A 455 7.73 -3.90 18.24
N TYR A 456 9.02 -4.13 17.98
CA TYR A 456 10.14 -3.86 18.91
C TYR A 456 11.48 -3.70 18.18
N ALA A 457 12.48 -3.18 18.89
CA ALA A 457 13.83 -3.03 18.37
C ALA A 457 14.47 -4.38 17.98
N GLY A 458 14.77 -4.54 16.69
CA GLY A 458 15.37 -5.77 16.16
C GLY A 458 14.38 -6.87 15.80
N CYS A 459 13.09 -6.56 15.73
CA CYS A 459 12.08 -7.48 15.21
C CYS A 459 12.40 -7.97 13.77
N PRO A 460 11.93 -9.17 13.38
CA PRO A 460 11.99 -9.62 12.00
C PRO A 460 11.24 -8.65 11.09
N ARG A 461 11.65 -8.59 9.81
CA ARG A 461 11.06 -7.68 8.81
C ARG A 461 11.04 -6.21 9.26
N LYS A 462 12.04 -5.76 10.03
CA LYS A 462 12.18 -4.38 10.50
C LYS A 462 12.20 -3.35 9.37
N LEU A 463 11.87 -2.12 9.73
CA LEU A 463 12.15 -0.93 8.93
C LEU A 463 13.65 -0.76 8.67
N THR A 464 13.99 -0.01 7.63
CA THR A 464 15.38 0.39 7.28
C THR A 464 16.15 0.91 8.49
N ASN A 465 15.55 1.91 9.12
CA ASN A 465 16.06 2.66 10.25
C ASN A 465 14.92 2.77 11.25
N HIS A 466 15.26 3.02 12.51
CA HIS A 466 14.26 3.15 13.56
C HIS A 466 14.68 4.16 14.62
N SER A 467 13.68 4.73 15.28
CA SER A 467 13.83 5.58 16.45
C SER A 467 13.55 4.78 17.72
N GLN A 468 14.41 4.91 18.72
CA GLN A 468 14.18 4.31 20.03
C GLN A 468 13.00 4.99 20.75
N GLY A 469 12.22 4.23 21.53
CA GLY A 469 11.07 4.74 22.25
C GLY A 469 9.82 5.00 21.39
N ARG A 470 9.82 4.54 20.14
CA ARG A 470 8.74 4.74 19.15
C ARG A 470 8.08 3.43 18.71
N PHE A 471 8.52 2.28 19.23
CA PHE A 471 7.95 0.97 18.87
C PHE A 471 6.56 0.77 19.50
N VAL A 472 5.80 -0.16 18.95
CA VAL A 472 4.47 -0.51 19.49
C VAL A 472 4.57 -1.02 20.92
N GLN A 473 5.59 -1.81 21.26
CA GLN A 473 5.82 -2.25 22.64
C GLN A 473 6.12 -1.10 23.60
N ASP A 474 6.73 0.01 23.13
CA ASP A 474 6.94 1.21 23.95
C ASP A 474 5.60 1.86 24.29
N ALA A 475 4.70 1.99 23.31
CA ALA A 475 3.34 2.50 23.54
C ALA A 475 2.57 1.67 24.58
N LEU A 476 2.62 0.34 24.45
CA LEU A 476 1.96 -0.56 25.38
C LEU A 476 2.55 -0.48 26.79
N ALA A 477 3.88 -0.35 26.92
CA ALA A 477 4.55 -0.13 28.20
C ALA A 477 4.16 1.21 28.85
N MET A 478 3.89 2.24 28.05
CA MET A 478 3.37 3.53 28.49
C MET A 478 1.86 3.53 28.83
N GLY A 479 1.19 2.37 28.75
CA GLY A 479 -0.22 2.23 29.13
C GLY A 479 -1.22 2.65 28.04
N HIS A 480 -0.79 2.78 26.79
CA HIS A 480 -1.70 2.86 25.66
C HIS A 480 -2.40 1.52 25.44
N ARG A 481 -3.69 1.56 25.12
CA ARG A 481 -4.48 0.37 24.80
C ARG A 481 -4.74 0.30 23.30
N VAL A 482 -3.67 0.15 22.53
CA VAL A 482 -3.71 0.07 21.07
C VAL A 482 -3.76 -1.39 20.60
N GLY A 483 -4.73 -1.70 19.73
CA GLY A 483 -4.79 -2.94 18.97
C GLY A 483 -3.94 -2.87 17.71
N PHE A 484 -3.77 -4.00 17.04
CA PHE A 484 -2.86 -4.11 15.91
C PHE A 484 -3.62 -4.28 14.60
N ILE A 485 -3.15 -3.55 13.59
CA ILE A 485 -3.50 -3.75 12.18
C ILE A 485 -2.23 -3.70 11.34
N GLY A 486 -2.30 -4.24 10.12
CA GLY A 486 -1.34 -3.97 9.07
C GLY A 486 -1.99 -3.24 7.91
N SER A 487 -1.18 -2.61 7.07
CA SER A 487 -1.65 -1.96 5.83
C SER A 487 -0.51 -1.81 4.82
N SER A 488 -0.72 -1.24 3.63
CA SER A 488 0.37 -1.10 2.65
C SER A 488 1.18 0.18 2.81
N ASP A 489 0.51 1.33 2.97
CA ASP A 489 1.01 2.64 2.58
C ASP A 489 1.42 2.69 1.09
N THR A 490 0.57 2.09 0.23
CA THR A 490 0.90 1.96 -1.19
C THR A 490 0.88 3.30 -1.92
N HIS A 491 1.98 3.61 -2.59
CA HIS A 491 2.16 4.75 -3.49
C HIS A 491 2.05 4.37 -4.96
N VAL A 492 1.99 3.09 -5.30
CA VAL A 492 1.63 2.62 -6.65
C VAL A 492 0.13 2.29 -6.76
N SER A 493 -0.66 2.67 -5.76
CA SER A 493 -2.13 2.60 -5.77
C SER A 493 -2.70 1.20 -6.02
N ILE A 494 -2.01 0.18 -5.50
CA ILE A 494 -2.43 -1.23 -5.56
C ILE A 494 -2.69 -1.76 -4.14
N PRO A 495 -3.79 -1.33 -3.48
CA PRO A 495 -4.09 -1.72 -2.11
C PRO A 495 -4.23 -3.23 -2.01
N GLY A 496 -3.50 -3.78 -1.05
CA GLY A 496 -3.38 -5.21 -0.83
C GLY A 496 -2.62 -6.00 -1.88
N GLY A 497 -2.08 -5.34 -2.90
CA GLY A 497 -1.27 -5.92 -3.96
C GLY A 497 0.16 -6.20 -3.53
N THR A 498 0.72 -7.29 -4.02
CA THR A 498 2.15 -7.55 -3.89
C THR A 498 2.91 -6.81 -4.99
N GLY A 499 4.09 -6.33 -4.62
CA GLY A 499 4.86 -5.45 -5.46
C GLY A 499 5.72 -4.59 -4.58
N LEU A 500 7.01 -4.61 -4.85
CA LEU A 500 7.90 -3.76 -4.12
C LEU A 500 7.69 -2.31 -4.63
N GLU A 501 7.81 -1.28 -3.78
CA GLU A 501 7.41 0.12 -4.11
C GLU A 501 8.54 1.17 -4.15
N GLY A 502 9.79 0.73 -4.10
CA GLY A 502 10.89 1.41 -4.78
C GLY A 502 11.33 2.71 -4.11
N GLY A 503 11.40 2.68 -2.78
CA GLY A 503 12.08 3.69 -1.97
C GLY A 503 13.04 3.00 -1.00
N ALA A 504 14.01 3.72 -0.45
CA ALA A 504 14.90 3.18 0.57
C ALA A 504 14.16 2.82 1.88
N THR A 505 12.86 3.14 2.00
CA THR A 505 11.95 2.91 3.13
C THR A 505 10.93 1.79 2.91
N LEU A 506 10.28 1.71 1.75
CA LEU A 506 9.30 0.68 1.38
C LEU A 506 9.98 -0.60 0.86
N ARG A 507 10.43 -1.46 1.78
CA ARG A 507 11.29 -2.62 1.49
C ARG A 507 10.56 -3.90 1.12
N TYR A 508 9.32 -4.06 1.57
CA TYR A 508 8.62 -5.34 1.49
C TYR A 508 7.63 -5.35 0.34
N ALA A 509 7.64 -6.45 -0.43
CA ALA A 509 6.75 -6.62 -1.59
C ALA A 509 5.31 -6.79 -1.14
N ARG A 510 5.10 -7.57 -0.07
CA ARG A 510 3.78 -7.79 0.50
C ARG A 510 3.41 -6.62 1.40
N PRO A 511 2.16 -6.16 1.34
CA PRO A 511 1.62 -5.17 2.26
C PRO A 511 1.41 -5.80 3.65
N GLY A 512 0.92 -5.02 4.61
CA GLY A 512 0.20 -5.55 5.76
C GLY A 512 -1.30 -5.63 5.47
N TYR A 513 -2.03 -6.49 6.20
CA TYR A 513 -3.49 -6.48 6.22
C TYR A 513 -4.03 -6.16 7.61
N ALA A 514 -5.14 -5.42 7.62
CA ALA A 514 -6.04 -5.29 8.75
C ALA A 514 -7.04 -6.45 8.68
N CYS A 515 -7.04 -7.32 9.68
CA CYS A 515 -7.95 -8.45 9.74
C CYS A 515 -8.95 -8.21 10.87
N VAL A 516 -10.24 -8.13 10.57
CA VAL A 516 -11.27 -7.66 11.50
C VAL A 516 -12.31 -8.74 11.76
N HIS A 517 -12.58 -9.02 13.03
CA HIS A 517 -13.70 -9.86 13.45
C HIS A 517 -14.98 -9.03 13.53
N ALA A 518 -15.94 -9.34 12.65
CA ALA A 518 -17.22 -8.66 12.59
C ALA A 518 -18.36 -9.64 12.25
N PRO A 519 -19.61 -9.35 12.67
CA PRO A 519 -20.75 -10.22 12.35
C PRO A 519 -21.11 -10.21 10.85
N ARG A 520 -20.92 -9.08 10.18
CA ARG A 520 -21.33 -8.84 8.80
C ARG A 520 -20.34 -7.90 8.10
N LEU A 521 -20.26 -8.00 6.76
CA LEU A 521 -19.45 -7.08 5.97
C LEU A 521 -20.21 -5.78 5.73
N THR A 522 -20.20 -4.91 6.74
CA THR A 522 -20.76 -3.56 6.63
C THR A 522 -19.75 -2.56 7.12
N LYS A 523 -19.83 -1.33 6.62
CA LYS A 523 -18.96 -0.25 7.08
C LYS A 523 -19.05 -0.06 8.60
N ALA A 524 -20.24 -0.14 9.17
CA ALA A 524 -20.47 0.01 10.61
C ALA A 524 -19.89 -1.14 11.43
N ASP A 525 -20.10 -2.39 11.01
CA ASP A 525 -19.62 -3.57 11.73
C ASP A 525 -18.08 -3.70 11.66
N ILE A 526 -17.48 -3.37 10.51
CA ILE A 526 -16.03 -3.32 10.35
C ILE A 526 -15.44 -2.20 11.21
N PHE A 527 -16.03 -1.00 11.20
CA PHE A 527 -15.58 0.11 12.04
C PHE A 527 -15.66 -0.23 13.53
N GLU A 528 -16.74 -0.88 13.96
CA GLU A 528 -16.90 -1.32 15.34
C GLU A 528 -15.90 -2.43 15.72
N GLY A 529 -15.60 -3.37 14.81
CA GLY A 529 -14.53 -4.34 15.00
C GLY A 529 -13.16 -3.67 15.20
N LEU A 530 -12.83 -2.67 14.39
CA LEU A 530 -11.61 -1.86 14.52
C LEU A 530 -11.60 -1.07 15.85
N ARG A 531 -12.68 -0.33 16.15
CA ARG A 531 -12.80 0.50 17.38
C ARG A 531 -12.68 -0.33 18.65
N SER A 532 -13.26 -1.53 18.66
CA SER A 532 -13.16 -2.48 19.78
C SER A 532 -11.89 -3.31 19.77
N ARG A 533 -10.98 -3.11 18.81
CA ARG A 533 -9.72 -3.86 18.65
C ARG A 533 -9.92 -5.37 18.53
N ARG A 534 -11.08 -5.78 18.01
CA ARG A 534 -11.34 -7.17 17.59
C ARG A 534 -10.71 -7.39 16.22
N CYS A 535 -9.43 -7.08 16.12
CA CYS A 535 -8.67 -7.11 14.89
C CYS A 535 -7.23 -7.53 15.14
N TYR A 536 -6.54 -7.88 14.07
CA TYR A 536 -5.15 -8.30 14.08
C TYR A 536 -4.47 -7.89 12.79
N ALA A 537 -3.15 -7.98 12.80
CA ALA A 537 -2.31 -7.66 11.65
C ALA A 537 -1.73 -8.94 11.05
N THR A 538 -1.55 -8.96 9.73
CA THR A 538 -0.71 -9.95 9.04
C THR A 538 0.21 -9.25 8.05
N THR A 539 1.24 -9.97 7.59
CA THR A 539 2.14 -9.50 6.51
C THR A 539 1.52 -9.70 5.11
N GLY A 540 0.27 -9.27 4.95
CA GLY A 540 -0.41 -9.26 3.64
C GLY A 540 -0.87 -10.64 3.19
N ILE A 541 -1.17 -11.51 4.16
CA ILE A 541 -1.67 -12.87 3.95
C ILE A 541 -2.98 -13.07 4.70
N ARG A 542 -3.87 -13.89 4.14
CA ARG A 542 -5.19 -14.18 4.71
C ARG A 542 -5.12 -15.30 5.76
N MET A 543 -4.31 -15.10 6.79
CA MET A 543 -4.25 -15.98 7.96
C MET A 543 -5.46 -15.71 8.86
N LEU A 544 -6.09 -16.75 9.39
CA LEU A 544 -7.13 -16.64 10.42
C LEU A 544 -6.52 -16.79 11.80
N MET A 545 -6.80 -15.85 12.71
CA MET A 545 -6.29 -15.87 14.07
C MET A 545 -7.40 -15.54 15.07
N ASP A 546 -7.54 -16.41 16.08
CA ASP A 546 -8.31 -16.13 17.29
C ASP A 546 -7.39 -16.14 18.50
N PHE A 547 -7.65 -15.21 19.41
CA PHE A 547 -6.99 -15.18 20.70
C PHE A 547 -8.01 -14.82 21.77
N TYR A 548 -8.06 -15.66 22.81
CA TYR A 548 -8.89 -15.45 23.98
C TYR A 548 -8.05 -15.56 25.24
N LEU A 549 -8.34 -14.69 26.22
CA LEU A 549 -7.83 -14.78 27.58
C LEU A 549 -9.02 -14.87 28.53
N ASN A 550 -9.08 -15.95 29.31
CA ASN A 550 -10.20 -16.26 30.21
C ASN A 550 -11.57 -16.16 29.50
N GLY A 551 -11.62 -16.62 28.25
CA GLY A 551 -12.83 -16.58 27.39
C GLY A 551 -13.14 -15.22 26.75
N SER A 552 -12.38 -14.16 27.07
CA SER A 552 -12.57 -12.83 26.46
C SER A 552 -11.67 -12.66 25.23
N PRO A 553 -12.18 -12.14 24.10
CA PRO A 553 -11.44 -12.07 22.85
C PRO A 553 -10.33 -11.01 22.87
N MET A 554 -9.42 -11.09 21.90
CA MET A 554 -8.45 -10.03 21.60
C MET A 554 -9.10 -8.64 21.59
N GLY A 555 -8.38 -7.63 22.08
CA GLY A 555 -8.89 -6.27 22.24
C GLY A 555 -9.58 -5.99 23.57
N SER A 556 -9.88 -7.03 24.36
CA SER A 556 -10.58 -6.92 25.66
C SER A 556 -9.69 -6.34 26.77
N GLU A 557 -10.35 -5.76 27.76
CA GLU A 557 -9.75 -5.23 28.99
C GLU A 557 -10.43 -5.91 30.18
N LEU A 558 -9.66 -6.65 30.98
CA LEU A 558 -10.14 -7.50 32.07
C LEU A 558 -9.65 -6.98 33.41
N GLN A 559 -10.32 -7.38 34.49
CA GLN A 559 -9.84 -7.20 35.86
C GLN A 559 -9.51 -8.55 36.47
N SER A 560 -8.42 -8.64 37.22
CA SER A 560 -7.99 -9.87 37.87
C SER A 560 -7.11 -9.60 39.07
N GLU A 561 -7.14 -10.48 40.06
CA GLU A 561 -6.13 -10.51 41.13
C GLU A 561 -4.76 -10.90 40.57
N PRO A 562 -3.63 -10.38 41.10
CA PRO A 562 -2.28 -10.70 40.62
C PRO A 562 -1.95 -12.21 40.59
N GLY A 563 -2.43 -12.97 41.57
CA GLY A 563 -2.20 -14.41 41.67
C GLY A 563 -3.20 -15.29 40.93
N ALA A 564 -4.24 -14.72 40.30
CA ALA A 564 -5.25 -15.51 39.63
C ALA A 564 -4.74 -16.09 38.30
N GLU A 565 -5.15 -17.32 37.99
CA GLU A 565 -4.77 -18.02 36.77
C GLU A 565 -5.35 -17.35 35.52
N ARG A 566 -4.59 -17.42 34.43
CA ARG A 566 -4.91 -16.82 33.14
C ARG A 566 -4.84 -17.90 32.07
N THR A 567 -5.98 -18.37 31.60
CA THR A 567 -6.07 -19.38 30.54
C THR A 567 -6.17 -18.69 29.17
N LEU A 568 -5.19 -18.94 28.32
CA LEU A 568 -5.08 -18.41 26.97
C LEU A 568 -5.48 -19.51 25.98
N ARG A 569 -6.32 -19.15 25.01
CA ARG A 569 -6.63 -19.99 23.85
C ARG A 569 -6.24 -19.27 22.58
N VAL A 570 -5.54 -19.98 21.71
CA VAL A 570 -5.04 -19.47 20.44
C VAL A 570 -5.40 -20.45 19.34
N TYR A 571 -6.15 -19.98 18.35
CA TYR A 571 -6.42 -20.73 17.14
C TYR A 571 -5.80 -20.00 15.95
N VAL A 572 -5.05 -20.72 15.12
CA VAL A 572 -4.39 -20.16 13.94
C VAL A 572 -4.64 -21.09 12.75
N ALA A 573 -5.04 -20.52 11.62
CA ALA A 573 -4.98 -21.17 10.32
C ALA A 573 -4.23 -20.28 9.34
N GLY A 574 -3.11 -20.75 8.83
CA GLY A 574 -2.22 -20.01 7.92
C GLY A 574 -2.41 -20.35 6.45
N THR A 575 -1.73 -19.60 5.58
CA THR A 575 -1.64 -19.87 4.14
C THR A 575 -0.52 -20.85 3.76
N ASP A 576 0.49 -20.99 4.63
CA ASP A 576 1.49 -22.06 4.65
C ASP A 576 1.51 -22.78 6.02
N ARG A 577 2.42 -23.71 6.23
CA ARG A 577 2.67 -24.36 7.53
C ARG A 577 3.09 -23.33 8.57
N ILE A 578 2.56 -23.47 9.77
CA ILE A 578 2.96 -22.65 10.91
C ILE A 578 4.33 -23.12 11.39
N GLU A 579 5.27 -22.19 11.55
CA GLU A 579 6.61 -22.46 12.10
C GLU A 579 6.58 -22.33 13.62
N ALA A 580 5.99 -21.25 14.15
CA ALA A 580 5.87 -21.03 15.58
C ALA A 580 4.68 -20.13 15.93
N VAL A 581 4.08 -20.42 17.09
CA VAL A 581 3.13 -19.54 17.78
C VAL A 581 3.74 -19.12 19.10
N GLU A 582 3.88 -17.82 19.30
CA GLU A 582 4.49 -17.20 20.48
C GLU A 582 3.46 -16.37 21.24
N ILE A 583 3.35 -16.62 22.54
CA ILE A 583 2.56 -15.80 23.46
C ILE A 583 3.50 -14.77 24.08
N VAL A 584 3.19 -13.49 23.87
CA VAL A 584 3.98 -12.36 24.35
C VAL A 584 3.26 -11.70 25.52
N ARG A 585 3.95 -11.56 26.66
CA ARG A 585 3.50 -10.83 27.85
C ARG A 585 4.43 -9.66 28.12
N ASN A 586 3.90 -8.45 28.22
CA ASN A 586 4.68 -7.24 28.51
C ASN A 586 5.94 -7.10 27.62
N GLY A 587 5.77 -7.37 26.32
CA GLY A 587 6.84 -7.30 25.32
C GLY A 587 7.83 -8.48 25.32
N ARG A 588 7.64 -9.50 26.16
CA ARG A 588 8.50 -10.69 26.22
C ARG A 588 7.75 -11.94 25.83
N THR A 589 8.31 -12.76 24.95
CA THR A 589 7.79 -14.11 24.69
C THR A 589 7.86 -14.93 25.98
N VAL A 590 6.71 -15.38 26.49
CA VAL A 590 6.62 -16.20 27.72
C VAL A 590 6.29 -17.66 27.43
N HIS A 591 5.74 -17.95 26.25
CA HIS A 591 5.47 -19.30 25.80
C HIS A 591 5.63 -19.39 24.28
N THR A 592 6.19 -20.49 23.80
CA THR A 592 6.37 -20.77 22.38
C THR A 592 5.93 -22.19 22.11
N VAL A 593 5.06 -22.37 21.12
CA VAL A 593 4.69 -23.67 20.58
C VAL A 593 5.20 -23.74 19.14
N MET A 594 6.11 -24.67 18.88
CA MET A 594 6.60 -24.91 17.52
C MET A 594 5.51 -25.62 16.71
N GLY A 595 5.36 -25.22 15.46
CA GLY A 595 4.40 -25.84 14.55
C GLY A 595 4.88 -27.18 13.99
N GLY A 596 4.03 -27.78 13.16
CA GLY A 596 4.24 -29.11 12.58
C GLY A 596 4.12 -29.10 11.06
N SER A 597 3.59 -30.18 10.49
CA SER A 597 3.35 -30.29 9.05
C SER A 597 2.05 -29.61 8.59
N GLN A 598 1.22 -29.14 9.52
CA GLN A 598 -0.10 -28.60 9.25
C GLN A 598 -0.09 -27.07 9.24
N PRO A 599 -0.96 -26.43 8.43
CA PRO A 599 -1.15 -24.98 8.45
C PRO A 599 -2.06 -24.50 9.58
N VAL A 600 -2.55 -25.41 10.44
CA VAL A 600 -3.49 -25.12 11.53
C VAL A 600 -2.90 -25.52 12.89
N MET A 601 -3.12 -24.68 13.90
CA MET A 601 -2.80 -24.96 15.31
C MET A 601 -3.93 -24.48 16.22
N ASP A 602 -4.26 -25.30 17.22
CA ASP A 602 -5.18 -24.98 18.31
C ASP A 602 -4.44 -25.22 19.63
N ILE A 603 -4.25 -24.16 20.41
CA ILE A 603 -3.36 -24.11 21.56
C ILE A 603 -4.13 -23.59 22.77
N GLU A 604 -4.01 -24.31 23.89
CA GLU A 604 -4.44 -23.85 25.21
C GLU A 604 -3.23 -23.81 26.14
N TRP A 605 -3.03 -22.69 26.84
CA TRP A 605 -1.96 -22.53 27.81
C TRP A 605 -2.43 -21.68 29.00
N THR A 606 -2.10 -22.09 30.23
CA THR A 606 -2.46 -21.36 31.44
C THR A 606 -1.21 -20.72 32.07
N ASP A 607 -1.22 -19.40 32.19
CA ASP A 607 -0.23 -18.64 32.95
C ASP A 607 -0.62 -18.61 34.43
N THR A 608 0.16 -19.31 35.26
CA THR A 608 0.01 -19.33 36.72
C THR A 608 1.01 -18.42 37.44
N THR A 609 1.77 -17.61 36.71
CA THR A 609 2.76 -16.67 37.28
C THR A 609 2.05 -15.61 38.12
N ASP A 610 2.50 -15.31 39.33
CA ASP A 610 2.00 -14.16 40.10
C ASP A 610 2.43 -12.84 39.42
N MET A 611 1.47 -11.99 39.06
CA MET A 611 1.73 -10.76 38.29
C MET A 611 2.26 -9.59 39.14
N SER A 612 2.35 -9.73 40.46
CA SER A 612 2.77 -8.64 41.36
C SER A 612 4.12 -8.04 40.99
N GLU A 613 5.09 -8.88 40.57
CA GLU A 613 6.44 -8.44 40.18
C GLU A 613 6.55 -8.04 38.69
N TYR A 614 5.54 -8.35 37.88
CA TYR A 614 5.56 -8.13 36.43
C TYR A 614 4.63 -7.01 35.99
N ALA A 615 3.83 -6.45 36.90
CA ALA A 615 2.89 -5.39 36.63
C ALA A 615 3.60 -4.16 36.04
N LEU A 616 3.05 -3.65 34.95
CA LEU A 616 3.42 -2.36 34.38
C LEU A 616 2.66 -1.25 35.11
N HIS A 617 3.31 -0.10 35.24
CA HIS A 617 2.74 1.08 35.87
C HIS A 617 2.80 2.25 34.89
N ALA A 618 1.65 2.86 34.65
CA ALA A 618 1.51 4.04 33.81
C ALA A 618 0.57 5.06 34.48
N GLU A 619 0.79 6.33 34.22
CA GLU A 619 -0.02 7.40 34.80
C GLU A 619 -1.50 7.25 34.43
N GLY A 620 -2.39 7.32 35.43
CA GLY A 620 -3.83 7.18 35.24
C GLY A 620 -4.30 5.75 34.90
N ARG A 621 -3.46 4.72 35.12
CA ARG A 621 -3.82 3.31 34.99
C ARG A 621 -3.64 2.59 36.33
N SER A 622 -4.50 1.61 36.60
CA SER A 622 -4.18 0.56 37.57
C SER A 622 -2.94 -0.21 37.12
N PRO A 623 -2.18 -0.85 38.02
CA PRO A 623 -1.13 -1.79 37.62
C PRO A 623 -1.70 -2.82 36.65
N PHE A 624 -1.01 -3.13 35.56
CA PHE A 624 -1.58 -3.95 34.50
C PHE A 624 -0.54 -4.84 33.83
N VAL A 625 -1.03 -5.89 33.16
CA VAL A 625 -0.24 -6.66 32.19
C VAL A 625 -1.03 -6.81 30.90
N TYR A 626 -0.36 -7.15 29.81
CA TYR A 626 -1.02 -7.46 28.55
C TYR A 626 -0.43 -8.70 27.91
N TYR A 627 -1.27 -9.40 27.14
CA TYR A 627 -0.90 -10.56 26.34
C TYR A 627 -1.30 -10.33 24.88
N TYR A 628 -0.45 -10.74 23.95
CA TYR A 628 -0.83 -10.91 22.55
C TYR A 628 -0.09 -12.11 21.96
N VAL A 629 -0.51 -12.53 20.78
CA VAL A 629 0.09 -13.65 20.06
C VAL A 629 0.84 -13.14 18.85
N ARG A 630 2.05 -13.67 18.63
CA ARG A 630 2.82 -13.54 17.40
C ARG A 630 2.90 -14.91 16.73
N VAL A 631 2.63 -14.96 15.43
CA VAL A 631 2.71 -16.18 14.61
C VAL A 631 3.75 -15.97 13.53
N THR A 632 4.57 -16.99 13.29
CA THR A 632 5.47 -17.06 12.13
C THR A 632 5.16 -18.31 11.33
N GLN A 633 5.06 -18.18 10.01
CA GLN A 633 4.95 -19.29 9.08
C GLN A 633 6.31 -19.68 8.51
N ARG A 634 6.39 -20.84 7.88
CA ARG A 634 7.62 -21.35 7.25
C ARG A 634 8.21 -20.39 6.21
N ASP A 635 7.37 -19.69 5.47
CA ASP A 635 7.74 -18.69 4.47
C ASP A 635 8.11 -17.31 5.08
N TRP A 636 8.21 -17.23 6.41
CA TRP A 636 8.49 -16.03 7.20
C TRP A 636 7.41 -14.95 7.12
N GLU A 637 6.23 -15.27 6.60
CA GLU A 637 5.06 -14.42 6.78
C GLU A 637 4.54 -14.54 8.22
N MET A 638 3.97 -13.45 8.74
CA MET A 638 3.70 -13.28 10.18
C MET A 638 2.29 -12.75 10.44
N GLY A 639 1.83 -12.96 11.68
CA GLY A 639 0.59 -12.37 12.20
C GLY A 639 0.71 -11.95 13.67
N TRP A 640 -0.03 -10.91 14.06
CA TRP A 640 -0.06 -10.37 15.42
C TRP A 640 -1.49 -10.06 15.86
N THR A 641 -1.99 -10.73 16.91
CA THR A 641 -3.31 -10.39 17.48
C THR A 641 -3.26 -9.08 18.24
N SER A 642 -4.37 -8.33 18.26
CA SER A 642 -4.50 -7.26 19.25
C SER A 642 -4.31 -7.80 20.68
N PRO A 643 -3.77 -6.99 21.61
CA PRO A 643 -3.59 -7.45 22.98
C PRO A 643 -4.91 -7.65 23.73
N VAL A 644 -4.86 -8.48 24.78
CA VAL A 644 -5.81 -8.43 25.89
C VAL A 644 -5.10 -7.86 27.10
N TRP A 645 -5.68 -6.85 27.73
CA TRP A 645 -5.14 -6.22 28.94
C TRP A 645 -5.80 -6.79 30.19
N VAL A 646 -5.02 -6.95 31.25
CA VAL A 646 -5.48 -7.37 32.57
C VAL A 646 -5.05 -6.30 33.58
N ASP A 647 -6.02 -5.54 34.06
CA ASP A 647 -5.87 -4.62 35.17
C ASP A 647 -5.86 -5.41 36.47
N LEU A 648 -4.82 -5.19 37.27
CA LEU A 648 -4.61 -5.86 38.54
C LEU A 648 -5.27 -5.07 39.66
N ALA A 649 -6.09 -5.76 40.44
CA ALA A 649 -6.83 -5.22 41.58
C ALA A 649 -5.94 -4.92 42.79
#